data_AF-A0A3C0BD75-F1
#
_entry.id   AF-A0A3C0BD75-F1
#
_cell.length_a   1.000
_cell.length_b   1.000
_cell.length_c   1.000
_cell.angle_alpha   90.00
_cell.angle_beta   90.00
_cell.angle_gamma   90.00
#
_symmetry.space_group_name_H-M   'P 1'
#
loop_
_entity.id
_entity.type
_entity.pdbx_description
1 polymer ?
#
loop_
_entity_poly.entity_id
_entity_poly.type
_entity_poly.pdbx_seq_one_letter_code
_entity_poly.pdbx_strand_id
1 'polypeptide(L)'
;MVSTYAQGTFCHKPSTVSGGGKSEISKSLLNAIIYGSFFVDDFDKDIQATDEIINRDYSNRWKNPEEHNLVSRSLLSPQRTLGSAIKLLTPSSQYTDEYNNFVKSIPAHVKALVFYVKRFYRPERTNDNWKDYFSTDVINGRKGHELLFNNRKLSASYLRVGFATDNSWYLHKLRSDFIAAAKIQMEDDITASITIPVKNLKYVNPEYPNKSLKLTENCERKFFQRPDEAIHRGYDKETEADLSQNNNFCSNYEPLSPEDGKRLVEDAINFDLYTKPIRRLIVEGSKDESGYYFISPSHPRIVDGAPSKNPRYLQIRPDLVNPIDDYLADLGLRFSRRIPLSEAVHHPINAVLPGRRNNPPDKKNGIRGLSVYGPIHYQDLPELFMDFICSLTGKSPSTTGAGSEGALTKGPFNMLSPVTDLNNALLSYILTGYNAFSSAAGYVGTDSRFDHDISLLIPELWSRMDIKDRDPQKLIAEGSLEKVEDFEYNGKRILASRLGYRITENFTFSYLNSIFDEPQAVFTDKMLRPEKQDIEAFADGVNNIVEAQTRVALDYFADGSVDAAIPPLKALLHIMAYGNYEGKPVSHPDIRNMFEREYVLSSEWYKERLLHKQQIDIAFLEKSLQYLDDFMKLEVNQEYTTQLNLHQRKANLAAELEHVKSDNYLEFLEGTIGADLLFTKA
;
A
#
# COMPACT_ATOMS: atom_id res chain seq x y z
N MET A 1 19.04 -10.55 -16.37
CA MET A 1 18.87 -9.11 -16.60
C MET A 1 17.61 -8.69 -15.86
N VAL A 2 17.67 -7.59 -15.11
CA VAL A 2 16.51 -6.96 -14.46
C VAL A 2 16.30 -5.63 -15.18
N SER A 3 15.05 -5.30 -15.47
CA SER A 3 14.66 -4.01 -16.05
C SER A 3 13.73 -3.31 -15.08
N THR A 4 14.03 -2.05 -14.79
CA THR A 4 13.23 -1.20 -13.92
C THR A 4 12.58 -0.12 -14.77
N TYR A 5 11.26 0.02 -14.69
CA TYR A 5 10.55 1.10 -15.37
C TYR A 5 10.93 2.44 -14.73
N ALA A 6 11.16 3.44 -15.58
CA ALA A 6 11.66 4.75 -15.15
C ALA A 6 10.65 5.54 -14.30
N GLN A 7 9.36 5.25 -14.44
CA GLN A 7 8.30 5.92 -13.71
C GLN A 7 7.66 4.98 -12.68
N GLY A 8 7.84 5.30 -11.41
CA GLY A 8 7.21 4.60 -10.30
C GLY A 8 5.73 4.96 -10.10
N THR A 9 5.07 4.20 -9.22
CA THR A 9 3.73 4.51 -8.70
C THR A 9 3.86 4.80 -7.21
N PHE A 10 3.65 6.06 -6.81
CA PHE A 10 3.65 6.44 -5.40
C PHE A 10 2.35 5.98 -4.74
N CYS A 11 2.46 4.94 -3.94
CA CYS A 11 1.38 4.40 -3.13
C CYS A 11 1.39 5.02 -1.71
N HIS A 12 0.35 5.76 -1.35
CA HIS A 12 0.16 6.43 -0.07
C HIS A 12 -0.77 5.59 0.82
N LYS A 13 -0.41 5.31 2.07
CA LYS A 13 -1.19 4.45 3.00
C LYS A 13 -1.61 5.21 4.28
N PRO A 14 -2.58 6.13 4.19
CA PRO A 14 -3.01 6.96 5.32
C PRO A 14 -3.97 6.22 6.25
N SER A 15 -4.27 6.84 7.40
CA SER A 15 -5.39 6.48 8.30
C SER A 15 -5.50 4.97 8.60
N THR A 16 -4.35 4.32 8.74
CA THR A 16 -4.24 2.86 8.86
C THR A 16 -3.96 2.53 10.32
N VAL A 17 -4.94 1.90 10.97
CA VAL A 17 -4.86 1.52 12.39
C VAL A 17 -3.66 0.61 12.68
N SER A 18 -3.25 0.54 13.95
CA SER A 18 -2.16 -0.33 14.37
C SER A 18 -2.38 -1.79 13.91
N GLY A 19 -1.43 -2.33 13.17
CA GLY A 19 -1.49 -3.67 12.56
C GLY A 19 -2.38 -3.76 11.31
N GLY A 20 -2.81 -2.64 10.72
CA GLY A 20 -3.34 -2.56 9.35
C GLY A 20 -2.24 -2.55 8.28
N GLY A 21 -0.97 -2.66 8.70
CA GLY A 21 0.19 -2.83 7.82
C GLY A 21 0.62 -1.55 7.10
N LYS A 22 0.66 -0.41 7.81
CA LYS A 22 1.10 0.88 7.24
C LYS A 22 2.52 0.77 6.63
N SER A 23 3.52 0.40 7.43
CA SER A 23 4.92 0.30 6.97
C SER A 23 5.17 -0.91 6.05
N GLU A 24 4.24 -1.87 5.93
CA GLU A 24 4.34 -2.97 4.98
C GLU A 24 4.36 -2.49 3.51
N ILE A 25 3.86 -1.28 3.24
CA ILE A 25 3.85 -0.73 1.89
C ILE A 25 5.26 -0.49 1.34
N SER A 26 6.21 -0.11 2.20
CA SER A 26 7.61 0.17 1.83
C SER A 26 8.53 -1.05 2.00
N LYS A 27 8.15 -2.05 2.79
CA LYS A 27 8.96 -3.27 2.97
C LYS A 27 9.18 -4.04 1.68
N SER A 28 10.36 -4.65 1.56
CA SER A 28 10.74 -5.45 0.39
C SER A 28 9.99 -6.78 0.33
N LEU A 29 9.32 -7.06 -0.79
CA LEU A 29 8.70 -8.37 -1.02
C LEU A 29 9.75 -9.48 -1.16
N LEU A 30 11.00 -9.16 -1.54
CA LEU A 30 12.05 -10.16 -1.75
C LEU A 30 12.30 -11.05 -0.53
N ASN A 31 12.12 -10.50 0.68
CA ASN A 31 12.29 -11.24 1.92
C ASN A 31 11.18 -12.28 2.16
N ALA A 32 10.03 -12.14 1.50
CA ALA A 32 8.89 -13.05 1.58
C ALA A 32 8.85 -14.10 0.46
N ILE A 33 9.70 -13.99 -0.56
CA ILE A 33 9.74 -14.95 -1.68
C ILE A 33 10.40 -16.26 -1.22
N ILE A 34 9.68 -17.36 -1.44
CA ILE A 34 10.14 -18.72 -1.14
C ILE A 34 10.62 -19.37 -2.43
N TYR A 35 11.84 -19.90 -2.42
CA TYR A 35 12.39 -20.65 -3.54
C TYR A 35 12.26 -22.14 -3.30
N GLY A 36 11.53 -22.85 -4.17
CA GLY A 36 11.25 -24.28 -4.03
C GLY A 36 11.24 -25.01 -5.37
N SER A 37 10.95 -26.31 -5.36
CA SER A 37 10.84 -27.11 -6.57
C SER A 37 9.64 -26.68 -7.42
N PHE A 38 9.76 -26.80 -8.75
CA PHE A 38 8.61 -26.76 -9.64
C PHE A 38 8.00 -28.15 -9.77
N PHE A 39 6.68 -28.25 -9.61
CA PHE A 39 5.97 -29.53 -9.64
C PHE A 39 5.21 -29.74 -10.95
N VAL A 40 5.27 -30.96 -11.46
CA VAL A 40 4.44 -31.49 -12.54
C VAL A 40 3.52 -32.57 -11.98
N ASP A 41 2.32 -32.72 -12.55
CA ASP A 41 1.34 -33.70 -12.08
C ASP A 41 1.70 -35.08 -12.63
N ASP A 42 1.71 -35.19 -13.96
CA ASP A 42 2.13 -36.39 -14.68
C ASP A 42 3.12 -35.96 -15.77
N PHE A 43 4.41 -36.24 -15.53
CA PHE A 43 5.49 -35.75 -16.39
C PHE A 43 5.27 -36.07 -17.87
N ASP A 44 4.84 -37.28 -18.23
CA ASP A 44 4.72 -37.66 -19.64
C ASP A 44 3.56 -36.92 -20.30
N LYS A 45 2.41 -36.83 -19.61
CA LYS A 45 1.24 -36.11 -20.12
C LYS A 45 1.49 -34.61 -20.21
N ASP A 46 2.13 -34.04 -19.19
CA ASP A 46 2.42 -32.61 -19.12
C ASP A 46 3.45 -32.19 -20.17
N ILE A 47 4.47 -33.02 -20.44
CA ILE A 47 5.44 -32.80 -21.52
C ILE A 47 4.77 -32.90 -22.88
N GLN A 48 3.88 -33.88 -23.09
CA GLN A 48 3.13 -34.01 -24.35
C GLN A 48 2.24 -32.79 -24.59
N ALA A 49 1.43 -32.39 -23.60
CA ALA A 49 0.57 -31.22 -23.70
C ALA A 49 1.38 -29.94 -23.95
N THR A 50 2.55 -29.81 -23.30
CA THR A 50 3.48 -28.70 -23.53
C THR A 50 4.01 -28.68 -24.96
N ASP A 51 4.36 -29.83 -25.53
CA ASP A 51 4.85 -29.97 -26.90
C ASP A 51 3.78 -29.57 -27.93
N GLU A 52 2.53 -29.98 -27.70
CA GLU A 52 1.39 -29.59 -28.53
C GLU A 52 1.17 -28.07 -28.53
N ILE A 53 1.27 -27.43 -27.36
CA ILE A 53 1.14 -25.96 -27.22
C ILE A 53 2.32 -25.25 -27.90
N ILE A 54 3.55 -25.74 -27.72
CA ILE A 54 4.74 -25.12 -28.30
C ILE A 54 4.72 -25.13 -29.83
N ASN A 55 4.25 -26.22 -30.42
CA ASN A 55 4.25 -26.44 -31.86
C ASN A 55 2.97 -25.94 -32.55
N ARG A 56 1.98 -25.45 -31.79
CA ARG A 56 0.73 -24.89 -32.34
C ARG A 56 0.99 -23.63 -33.19
N ASP A 57 0.26 -23.48 -34.29
CA ASP A 57 0.18 -22.22 -35.02
C ASP A 57 -0.80 -21.26 -34.33
N TYR A 58 -0.32 -20.04 -34.07
CA TYR A 58 -1.03 -18.99 -33.36
C TYR A 58 -1.51 -17.86 -34.28
N SER A 59 -1.30 -17.97 -35.58
CA SER A 59 -1.54 -16.89 -36.55
C SER A 59 -3.03 -16.53 -36.68
N ASN A 60 -3.93 -17.48 -36.42
CA ASN A 60 -5.39 -17.32 -36.51
C ASN A 60 -6.06 -16.76 -35.23
N ARG A 61 -5.29 -16.29 -34.23
CA ARG A 61 -5.84 -15.89 -32.93
C ARG A 61 -6.61 -14.57 -32.93
N TRP A 62 -6.37 -13.69 -33.90
CA TRP A 62 -6.85 -12.30 -33.86
C TRP A 62 -8.30 -12.16 -34.35
N LYS A 63 -9.12 -11.33 -33.68
CA LYS A 63 -10.47 -10.97 -34.20
C LYS A 63 -10.38 -10.16 -35.50
N ASN A 64 -9.45 -9.21 -35.56
CA ASN A 64 -9.20 -8.34 -36.71
C ASN A 64 -7.80 -8.63 -37.29
N PRO A 65 -7.62 -9.72 -38.06
CA PRO A 65 -6.30 -10.14 -38.53
C PRO A 65 -5.60 -9.12 -39.43
N GLU A 66 -6.35 -8.24 -40.12
CA GLU A 66 -5.80 -7.20 -41.00
C GLU A 66 -5.04 -6.08 -40.25
N GLU A 67 -5.33 -5.89 -38.96
CA GLU A 67 -4.66 -4.91 -38.09
C GLU A 67 -3.34 -5.44 -37.49
N HIS A 68 -2.96 -6.67 -37.84
CA HIS A 68 -1.87 -7.39 -37.22
C HIS A 68 -0.97 -8.08 -38.26
N ASN A 69 0.28 -8.33 -37.87
CA ASN A 69 1.17 -9.16 -38.68
C ASN A 69 0.60 -10.57 -38.78
N LEU A 70 0.32 -11.00 -40.03
CA LEU A 70 -0.22 -12.31 -40.36
C LEU A 70 0.71 -13.47 -39.97
N VAL A 71 2.02 -13.23 -39.88
CA VAL A 71 3.01 -14.24 -39.48
C VAL A 71 3.23 -14.16 -37.96
N SER A 72 2.75 -15.15 -37.23
CA SER A 72 3.14 -15.32 -35.82
C SER A 72 4.54 -15.93 -35.73
N ARG A 73 5.41 -15.33 -34.90
CA ARG A 73 6.64 -15.99 -34.45
C ARG A 73 6.27 -17.34 -33.80
N SER A 74 7.14 -18.35 -33.89
CA SER A 74 6.98 -19.59 -33.12
C SER A 74 7.18 -19.33 -31.62
N LEU A 75 6.70 -20.22 -30.74
CA LEU A 75 6.80 -20.01 -29.28
C LEU A 75 8.27 -19.97 -28.83
N LEU A 76 9.08 -20.92 -29.28
CA LEU A 76 10.49 -21.03 -28.90
C LEU A 76 11.46 -20.13 -29.68
N SER A 77 11.00 -19.41 -30.71
CA SER A 77 11.82 -18.44 -31.46
C SER A 77 12.60 -17.50 -30.53
N PRO A 78 13.92 -17.30 -30.74
CA PRO A 78 14.73 -16.36 -29.96
C PRO A 78 14.23 -14.92 -30.04
N GLN A 79 13.54 -14.57 -31.13
CA GLN A 79 12.93 -13.27 -31.34
C GLN A 79 11.61 -13.10 -30.58
N ARG A 80 11.09 -14.15 -29.91
CA ARG A 80 9.95 -14.08 -29.00
C ARG A 80 10.44 -14.02 -27.56
N THR A 81 10.09 -12.97 -26.83
CA THR A 81 10.43 -12.85 -25.40
C THR A 81 9.51 -13.73 -24.55
N LEU A 82 9.94 -14.05 -23.33
CA LEU A 82 9.11 -14.79 -22.36
C LEU A 82 7.79 -14.05 -22.08
N GLY A 83 7.83 -12.75 -21.80
CA GLY A 83 6.62 -11.95 -21.57
C GLY A 83 5.64 -11.97 -22.75
N SER A 84 6.15 -12.01 -24.00
CA SER A 84 5.28 -12.13 -25.18
C SER A 84 4.71 -13.54 -25.39
N ALA A 85 5.36 -14.58 -24.85
CA ALA A 85 4.80 -15.94 -24.79
C ALA A 85 3.74 -16.05 -23.68
N ILE A 86 3.94 -15.37 -22.55
CA ILE A 86 2.91 -15.25 -21.50
C ILE A 86 1.68 -14.53 -22.07
N LYS A 87 1.85 -13.35 -22.68
CA LYS A 87 0.75 -12.63 -23.34
C LYS A 87 0.00 -13.48 -24.38
N LEU A 88 0.72 -14.34 -25.12
CA LEU A 88 0.11 -15.26 -26.09
C LEU A 88 -0.86 -16.25 -25.43
N LEU A 89 -0.52 -16.74 -24.24
CA LEU A 89 -1.28 -17.72 -23.48
C LEU A 89 -2.08 -17.08 -22.33
N THR A 90 -2.35 -15.78 -22.44
CA THR A 90 -3.27 -15.02 -21.59
C THR A 90 -4.47 -14.58 -22.44
N PRO A 91 -5.72 -14.84 -22.02
CA PRO A 91 -6.89 -14.39 -22.77
C PRO A 91 -6.89 -12.87 -23.01
N SER A 92 -7.40 -12.43 -24.15
CA SER A 92 -7.41 -11.01 -24.55
C SER A 92 -8.65 -10.68 -25.37
N SER A 93 -9.18 -9.46 -25.22
CA SER A 93 -10.27 -8.93 -26.06
C SER A 93 -9.91 -8.83 -27.54
N GLN A 94 -8.61 -8.77 -27.87
CA GLN A 94 -8.10 -8.76 -29.24
C GLN A 94 -8.13 -10.16 -29.89
N TYR A 95 -8.31 -11.22 -29.09
CA TYR A 95 -8.33 -12.60 -29.58
C TYR A 95 -9.74 -13.11 -29.84
N THR A 96 -9.89 -14.02 -30.81
CA THR A 96 -11.16 -14.70 -31.08
C THR A 96 -11.67 -15.43 -29.85
N ASP A 97 -12.99 -15.57 -29.75
CA ASP A 97 -13.60 -16.24 -28.59
C ASP A 97 -13.20 -17.73 -28.57
N GLU A 98 -13.04 -18.36 -29.73
CA GLU A 98 -12.47 -19.70 -29.87
C GLU A 98 -11.05 -19.80 -29.28
N TYR A 99 -10.18 -18.85 -29.62
CA TYR A 99 -8.81 -18.84 -29.10
C TYR A 99 -8.78 -18.58 -27.59
N ASN A 100 -9.59 -17.66 -27.10
CA ASN A 100 -9.71 -17.41 -25.66
C ASN A 100 -10.21 -18.64 -24.91
N ASN A 101 -11.17 -19.39 -25.47
CA ASN A 101 -11.64 -20.64 -24.89
C ASN A 101 -10.56 -21.73 -24.89
N PHE A 102 -9.77 -21.85 -25.96
CA PHE A 102 -8.58 -22.71 -25.99
C PHE A 102 -7.58 -22.31 -24.91
N VAL A 103 -7.22 -21.02 -24.80
CA VAL A 103 -6.27 -20.57 -23.78
C VAL A 103 -6.78 -20.83 -22.37
N LYS A 104 -8.10 -20.69 -22.13
CA LYS A 104 -8.73 -21.01 -20.83
C LYS A 104 -8.75 -22.51 -20.52
N SER A 105 -8.77 -23.38 -21.53
CA SER A 105 -8.79 -24.83 -21.32
C SER A 105 -7.43 -25.43 -20.97
N ILE A 106 -6.32 -24.71 -21.21
CA ILE A 106 -4.97 -25.18 -20.87
C ILE A 106 -4.80 -25.14 -19.34
N PRO A 107 -4.47 -26.28 -18.69
CA PRO A 107 -4.16 -26.32 -17.27
C PRO A 107 -3.00 -25.39 -16.92
N ALA A 108 -3.09 -24.73 -15.77
CA ALA A 108 -2.13 -23.70 -15.43
C ALA A 108 -0.72 -24.23 -15.14
N HIS A 109 -0.59 -25.43 -14.56
CA HIS A 109 0.72 -26.09 -14.40
C HIS A 109 1.38 -26.39 -15.75
N VAL A 110 0.59 -26.74 -16.78
CA VAL A 110 1.08 -26.92 -18.16
C VAL A 110 1.52 -25.58 -18.76
N LYS A 111 0.78 -24.48 -18.57
CA LYS A 111 1.23 -23.15 -19.02
C LYS A 111 2.55 -22.76 -18.36
N ALA A 112 2.68 -22.98 -17.04
CA ALA A 112 3.90 -22.71 -16.31
C ALA A 112 5.08 -23.53 -16.85
N LEU A 113 4.85 -24.81 -17.21
CA LEU A 113 5.83 -25.66 -17.88
C LEU A 113 6.24 -25.10 -19.25
N VAL A 114 5.30 -24.69 -20.09
CA VAL A 114 5.58 -24.01 -21.39
C VAL A 114 6.48 -22.79 -21.18
N PHE A 115 6.22 -21.98 -20.15
CA PHE A 115 7.04 -20.81 -19.83
C PHE A 115 8.43 -21.18 -19.33
N TYR A 116 8.59 -22.28 -18.59
CA TYR A 116 9.90 -22.79 -18.21
C TYR A 116 10.70 -23.30 -19.40
N VAL A 117 10.08 -24.07 -20.29
CA VAL A 117 10.72 -24.49 -21.54
C VAL A 117 11.18 -23.26 -22.31
N LYS A 118 10.31 -22.25 -22.48
CA LYS A 118 10.67 -20.99 -23.12
C LYS A 118 11.83 -20.27 -22.43
N ARG A 119 11.86 -20.24 -21.11
CA ARG A 119 12.91 -19.57 -20.32
C ARG A 119 14.27 -20.22 -20.53
N PHE A 120 14.33 -21.55 -20.54
CA PHE A 120 15.58 -22.32 -20.60
C PHE A 120 16.03 -22.67 -22.02
N TYR A 121 15.12 -22.69 -23.00
CA TYR A 121 15.45 -22.96 -24.40
C TYR A 121 16.45 -21.94 -24.95
N ARG A 122 17.56 -22.43 -25.50
CA ARG A 122 18.61 -21.62 -26.13
C ARG A 122 19.08 -22.37 -27.36
N PRO A 123 18.81 -21.93 -28.59
CA PRO A 123 19.18 -22.68 -29.79
C PRO A 123 20.67 -23.06 -29.85
N GLU A 124 21.54 -22.29 -29.21
CA GLU A 124 22.98 -22.59 -29.18
C GLU A 124 23.37 -23.69 -28.17
N ARG A 125 22.46 -24.08 -27.26
CA ARG A 125 22.74 -24.98 -26.12
C ARG A 125 21.71 -26.10 -25.94
N THR A 126 20.52 -25.94 -26.50
CA THR A 126 19.47 -26.95 -26.58
C THR A 126 19.36 -27.40 -28.02
N ASN A 127 19.37 -28.71 -28.27
CA ASN A 127 19.01 -29.26 -29.57
C ASN A 127 17.53 -28.94 -29.90
N ASP A 128 17.09 -29.24 -31.13
CA ASP A 128 15.70 -29.00 -31.55
C ASP A 128 14.67 -29.76 -30.69
N ASN A 129 15.10 -30.83 -30.01
CA ASN A 129 14.30 -31.64 -29.11
C ASN A 129 14.49 -31.22 -27.65
N TRP A 130 13.95 -30.06 -27.29
CA TRP A 130 14.00 -29.49 -25.93
C TRP A 130 13.63 -30.47 -24.81
N LYS A 131 12.80 -31.49 -25.11
CA LYS A 131 12.34 -32.54 -24.18
C LYS A 131 13.48 -33.33 -23.55
N ASP A 132 14.60 -33.50 -24.26
CA ASP A 132 15.78 -34.25 -23.77
C ASP A 132 16.44 -33.60 -22.54
N TYR A 133 16.16 -32.32 -22.30
CA TYR A 133 16.75 -31.54 -21.21
C TYR A 133 15.89 -31.53 -19.95
N PHE A 134 14.62 -31.97 -20.03
CA PHE A 134 13.69 -31.99 -18.91
C PHE A 134 13.44 -33.42 -18.45
N SER A 135 13.40 -33.64 -17.14
CA SER A 135 13.17 -34.96 -16.55
C SER A 135 12.56 -34.84 -15.14
N THR A 136 12.22 -35.98 -14.56
CA THR A 136 11.90 -36.14 -13.13
C THR A 136 12.74 -37.28 -12.57
N ASP A 137 13.03 -37.25 -11.27
CA ASP A 137 13.67 -38.39 -10.61
C ASP A 137 12.73 -39.60 -10.56
N VAL A 138 13.27 -40.82 -10.54
CA VAL A 138 12.49 -42.03 -10.27
C VAL A 138 12.63 -42.38 -8.79
N ILE A 139 11.59 -42.12 -8.01
CA ILE A 139 11.55 -42.31 -6.56
C ILE A 139 10.80 -43.60 -6.25
N ASN A 140 11.51 -44.60 -5.71
CA ASN A 140 10.95 -45.92 -5.38
C ASN A 140 10.21 -46.57 -6.57
N GLY A 141 10.79 -46.46 -7.77
CA GLY A 141 10.23 -47.02 -9.00
C GLY A 141 9.08 -46.23 -9.63
N ARG A 142 8.73 -45.06 -9.07
CA ARG A 142 7.69 -44.16 -9.60
C ARG A 142 8.32 -42.86 -10.08
N LYS A 143 7.82 -42.28 -11.17
CA LYS A 143 8.24 -40.94 -11.59
C LYS A 143 7.88 -39.94 -10.50
N GLY A 144 8.85 -39.10 -10.15
CA GLY A 144 8.67 -38.01 -9.22
C GLY A 144 7.90 -36.85 -9.84
N HIS A 145 7.57 -35.87 -9.01
CA HIS A 145 6.82 -34.69 -9.41
C HIS A 145 7.70 -33.45 -9.55
N GLU A 146 8.96 -33.49 -9.09
CA GLU A 146 9.87 -32.35 -9.18
C GLU A 146 10.53 -32.29 -10.55
N LEU A 147 10.32 -31.18 -11.27
CA LEU A 147 10.91 -30.98 -12.58
C LEU A 147 12.41 -30.68 -12.49
N LEU A 148 13.17 -31.40 -13.29
CA LEU A 148 14.61 -31.24 -13.46
C LEU A 148 14.90 -30.63 -14.82
N PHE A 149 15.97 -29.83 -14.87
CA PHE A 149 16.61 -29.41 -16.13
C PHE A 149 18.08 -29.83 -16.09
N ASN A 150 18.52 -30.66 -17.05
CA ASN A 150 19.87 -31.24 -17.05
C ASN A 150 20.23 -31.90 -15.71
N ASN A 151 19.31 -32.71 -15.16
CA ASN A 151 19.46 -33.41 -13.87
C ASN A 151 19.69 -32.48 -12.68
N ARG A 152 19.23 -31.23 -12.76
CA ARG A 152 19.23 -30.27 -11.64
C ARG A 152 17.82 -29.81 -11.36
N LYS A 153 17.44 -29.78 -10.08
CA LYS A 153 16.13 -29.29 -9.64
C LYS A 153 15.91 -27.87 -10.10
N LEU A 154 14.78 -27.61 -10.75
CA LEU A 154 14.39 -26.26 -11.11
C LEU A 154 13.83 -25.54 -9.88
N SER A 155 14.37 -24.36 -9.64
CA SER A 155 13.88 -23.47 -8.59
C SER A 155 12.79 -22.56 -9.15
N ALA A 156 11.61 -22.67 -8.57
CA ALA A 156 10.47 -21.79 -8.74
C ALA A 156 10.34 -20.84 -7.55
N SER A 157 9.82 -19.65 -7.83
CA SER A 157 9.53 -18.64 -6.82
C SER A 157 8.06 -18.72 -6.43
N TYR A 158 7.79 -18.75 -5.13
CA TYR A 158 6.46 -18.79 -4.54
C TYR A 158 6.31 -17.63 -3.56
N LEU A 159 5.08 -17.19 -3.37
CA LEU A 159 4.71 -16.27 -2.31
C LEU A 159 3.60 -16.92 -1.49
N ARG A 160 3.71 -16.83 -0.16
CA ARG A 160 2.60 -17.19 0.72
C ARG A 160 1.53 -16.11 0.63
N VAL A 161 0.28 -16.51 0.40
CA VAL A 161 -0.88 -15.62 0.47
C VAL A 161 -1.95 -16.26 1.32
N GLY A 162 -1.78 -16.14 2.64
CA GLY A 162 -2.68 -16.70 3.63
C GLY A 162 -2.39 -18.16 4.02
N PHE A 163 -3.28 -18.66 4.88
CA PHE A 163 -3.15 -19.96 5.54
C PHE A 163 -4.42 -20.79 5.35
N ALA A 164 -4.25 -22.10 5.21
CA ALA A 164 -5.35 -23.05 5.29
C ALA A 164 -5.80 -23.26 6.75
N THR A 165 -6.93 -23.94 6.92
CA THR A 165 -7.56 -24.20 8.23
C THR A 165 -6.67 -25.00 9.19
N ASP A 166 -5.75 -25.80 8.67
CA ASP A 166 -4.76 -26.56 9.45
C ASP A 166 -3.45 -25.79 9.70
N ASN A 167 -3.42 -24.49 9.37
CA ASN A 167 -2.25 -23.60 9.37
C ASN A 167 -1.17 -23.94 8.33
N SER A 168 -1.42 -24.84 7.39
CA SER A 168 -0.55 -24.97 6.21
C SER A 168 -0.59 -23.69 5.36
N TRP A 169 0.47 -23.44 4.60
CA TRP A 169 0.63 -22.21 3.82
C TRP A 169 -0.05 -22.34 2.46
N TYR A 170 -0.82 -21.34 2.05
CA TYR A 170 -1.21 -21.19 0.65
C TYR A 170 -0.04 -20.59 -0.14
N LEU A 171 0.68 -21.45 -0.85
CA LEU A 171 1.82 -21.04 -1.69
C LEU A 171 1.37 -20.85 -3.13
N HIS A 172 1.53 -19.64 -3.65
CA HIS A 172 1.19 -19.31 -5.03
C HIS A 172 2.45 -19.07 -5.83
N LYS A 173 2.54 -19.73 -6.99
CA LYS A 173 3.69 -19.59 -7.87
C LYS A 173 3.70 -18.20 -8.50
N LEU A 174 4.82 -17.50 -8.34
CA LEU A 174 5.08 -16.25 -9.03
C LEU A 174 5.42 -16.51 -10.50
N ARG A 175 5.12 -15.54 -11.34
CA ARG A 175 5.51 -15.57 -12.74
C ARG A 175 7.01 -15.70 -12.89
N SER A 176 7.42 -16.45 -13.91
CA SER A 176 8.83 -16.66 -14.22
C SER A 176 9.57 -15.36 -14.62
N ASP A 177 8.84 -14.33 -15.06
CA ASP A 177 9.35 -12.99 -15.35
C ASP A 177 9.06 -11.95 -14.25
N PHE A 178 8.49 -12.36 -13.11
CA PHE A 178 8.27 -11.47 -11.98
C PHE A 178 9.56 -11.25 -11.18
N ILE A 179 9.76 -10.01 -10.77
CA ILE A 179 10.68 -9.60 -9.73
C ILE A 179 9.98 -8.53 -8.89
N ALA A 180 10.24 -8.49 -7.58
CA ALA A 180 9.69 -7.47 -6.69
C ALA A 180 10.05 -6.05 -7.19
N ALA A 181 9.14 -5.10 -6.98
CA ALA A 181 9.38 -3.71 -7.33
C ALA A 181 10.54 -3.15 -6.50
N ALA A 182 11.36 -2.32 -7.14
CA ALA A 182 12.27 -1.44 -6.41
C ALA A 182 11.43 -0.36 -5.74
N LYS A 183 11.48 -0.28 -4.41
CA LYS A 183 10.67 0.65 -3.61
C LYS A 183 11.60 1.68 -2.98
N ILE A 184 11.16 2.94 -3.03
CA ILE A 184 11.73 4.04 -2.28
C ILE A 184 10.70 4.45 -1.24
N GLN A 185 11.12 4.51 0.01
CA GLN A 185 10.24 4.89 1.11
C GLN A 185 10.05 6.41 1.13
N MET A 186 8.88 6.87 0.70
CA MET A 186 8.53 8.30 0.67
C MET A 186 7.93 8.80 2.00
N GLU A 187 7.34 7.89 2.78
CA GLU A 187 6.58 8.18 4.00
C GLU A 187 6.77 7.05 5.03
N ASP A 188 6.58 7.34 6.32
CA ASP A 188 6.45 6.32 7.37
C ASP A 188 5.44 6.73 8.45
N ASP A 189 5.84 7.47 9.50
CA ASP A 189 4.95 7.85 10.61
C ASP A 189 4.50 9.30 10.58
N ILE A 190 5.43 10.25 10.52
CA ILE A 190 5.10 11.68 10.54
C ILE A 190 5.28 12.26 9.13
N THR A 191 4.17 12.63 8.49
CA THR A 191 4.17 13.13 7.11
C THR A 191 3.52 14.50 7.02
N ALA A 192 4.21 15.45 6.40
CA ALA A 192 3.65 16.72 5.96
C ALA A 192 3.10 16.57 4.53
N SER A 193 1.99 17.24 4.21
CA SER A 193 1.44 17.18 2.86
C SER A 193 0.75 18.46 2.44
N ILE A 194 0.73 18.72 1.13
CA ILE A 194 0.06 19.85 0.50
C ILE A 194 -0.79 19.38 -0.67
N THR A 195 -1.95 20.00 -0.86
CA THR A 195 -2.79 19.83 -2.06
C THR A 195 -2.61 21.04 -2.96
N ILE A 196 -2.15 20.80 -4.19
CA ILE A 196 -1.82 21.86 -5.15
C ILE A 196 -2.48 21.56 -6.51
N PRO A 197 -3.08 22.56 -7.18
CA PRO A 197 -3.64 22.36 -8.51
C PRO A 197 -2.55 22.11 -9.55
N VAL A 198 -2.82 21.23 -10.51
CA VAL A 198 -1.87 20.81 -11.56
C VAL A 198 -1.36 21.98 -12.38
N LYS A 199 -2.19 23.02 -12.60
CA LYS A 199 -1.81 24.23 -13.35
C LYS A 199 -0.58 24.94 -12.77
N ASN A 200 -0.28 24.73 -11.48
CA ASN A 200 0.85 25.35 -10.76
C ASN A 200 2.09 24.43 -10.72
N LEU A 201 2.02 23.22 -11.28
CA LEU A 201 3.13 22.27 -11.30
C LEU A 201 3.62 22.05 -12.74
N LYS A 202 4.93 21.95 -12.91
CA LYS A 202 5.56 21.62 -14.19
C LYS A 202 5.91 20.14 -14.26
N TYR A 203 5.93 19.59 -15.48
CA TYR A 203 6.42 18.23 -15.78
C TYR A 203 5.79 17.09 -14.93
N VAL A 204 4.53 17.27 -14.52
CA VAL A 204 3.75 16.16 -13.94
C VAL A 204 3.37 15.15 -15.02
N ASN A 205 3.03 13.92 -14.64
CA ASN A 205 2.64 12.91 -15.62
C ASN A 205 1.25 13.24 -16.22
N PRO A 206 1.15 13.51 -17.54
CA PRO A 206 -0.12 13.85 -18.19
C PRO A 206 -1.12 12.69 -18.25
N GLU A 207 -0.70 11.45 -18.00
CA GLU A 207 -1.61 10.30 -17.99
C GLU A 207 -2.56 10.28 -16.78
N TYR A 208 -2.26 11.03 -15.72
CA TYR A 208 -3.16 11.16 -14.57
C TYR A 208 -4.16 12.31 -14.82
N PRO A 209 -5.49 12.06 -14.78
CA PRO A 209 -6.50 13.06 -15.10
C PRO A 209 -6.77 14.07 -13.97
N ASN A 210 -6.19 13.85 -12.78
CA ASN A 210 -6.42 14.63 -11.56
C ASN A 210 -6.17 16.13 -11.80
N LYS A 211 -7.03 16.99 -11.23
CA LYS A 211 -6.93 18.46 -11.37
C LYS A 211 -6.12 19.11 -10.27
N SER A 212 -6.07 18.47 -9.11
CA SER A 212 -5.13 18.77 -8.04
C SER A 212 -4.34 17.51 -7.70
N LEU A 213 -3.13 17.69 -7.18
CA LEU A 213 -2.24 16.63 -6.74
C LEU A 213 -1.87 16.86 -5.28
N LYS A 214 -1.54 15.78 -4.60
CA LYS A 214 -0.98 15.81 -3.24
C LYS A 214 0.50 15.49 -3.29
N LEU A 215 1.31 16.38 -2.74
CA LEU A 215 2.73 16.17 -2.49
C LEU A 215 2.94 15.93 -1.00
N THR A 216 3.94 15.13 -0.66
CA THR A 216 4.25 14.73 0.71
C THR A 216 5.73 14.90 0.99
N GLU A 217 6.06 15.10 2.26
CA GLU A 217 7.43 15.03 2.75
C GLU A 217 7.42 14.29 4.09
N ASN A 218 8.34 13.35 4.26
CA ASN A 218 8.55 12.71 5.55
C ASN A 218 9.29 13.66 6.50
N CYS A 219 8.68 13.96 7.64
CA CYS A 219 9.22 14.91 8.62
C CYS A 219 10.44 14.35 9.39
N GLU A 220 10.64 13.04 9.36
CA GLU A 220 11.60 12.33 10.19
C GLU A 220 12.90 12.04 9.42
N ARG A 221 14.03 12.05 10.14
CA ARG A 221 15.34 11.59 9.63
C ARG A 221 15.70 10.17 10.08
N LYS A 222 15.01 9.67 11.10
CA LYS A 222 15.17 8.33 11.64
C LYS A 222 13.79 7.79 12.03
N PHE A 223 13.53 6.52 11.76
CA PHE A 223 12.25 5.88 12.03
C PHE A 223 12.33 5.06 13.31
N PHE A 224 11.39 5.24 14.23
CA PHE A 224 11.37 4.52 15.50
C PHE A 224 10.72 3.14 15.35
N GLN A 225 11.41 2.26 14.63
CA GLN A 225 10.92 0.94 14.21
C GLN A 225 10.61 0.02 15.39
N ARG A 226 9.59 -0.82 15.21
CA ARG A 226 9.28 -1.97 16.07
C ARG A 226 9.47 -3.27 15.29
N PRO A 227 10.64 -3.92 15.37
CA PRO A 227 10.92 -5.08 14.54
C PRO A 227 10.37 -6.36 15.18
N ASP A 228 9.07 -6.59 15.04
CA ASP A 228 8.38 -7.75 15.63
C ASP A 228 8.97 -9.09 15.14
N GLU A 229 9.38 -9.17 13.88
CA GLU A 229 9.90 -10.40 13.24
C GLU A 229 11.39 -10.66 13.52
N ALA A 230 12.15 -9.66 13.98
CA ALA A 230 13.59 -9.81 14.22
C ALA A 230 13.93 -10.67 15.44
N ILE A 231 12.91 -11.08 16.21
CA ILE A 231 13.07 -12.12 17.23
C ILE A 231 13.42 -13.48 16.62
N HIS A 232 13.00 -13.71 15.36
CA HIS A 232 13.33 -14.89 14.59
C HIS A 232 14.67 -14.70 13.86
N ARG A 233 15.70 -15.39 14.35
CA ARG A 233 17.08 -15.28 13.87
C ARG A 233 17.18 -15.50 12.36
N GLY A 234 17.79 -14.55 11.66
CA GLY A 234 18.01 -14.59 10.21
C GLY A 234 16.80 -14.23 9.35
N TYR A 235 15.65 -13.97 9.96
CA TYR A 235 14.41 -13.68 9.24
C TYR A 235 14.39 -12.23 8.74
N ASP A 236 14.44 -11.27 9.66
CA ASP A 236 14.47 -9.84 9.32
C ASP A 236 15.90 -9.35 9.09
N LYS A 237 16.39 -9.59 7.88
CA LYS A 237 17.77 -9.27 7.48
C LYS A 237 18.07 -7.78 7.51
N GLU A 238 17.06 -6.93 7.32
CA GLU A 238 17.23 -5.48 7.33
C GLU A 238 17.40 -4.99 8.76
N THR A 239 16.51 -5.38 9.67
CA THR A 239 16.68 -5.08 11.10
C THR A 239 17.99 -5.64 11.64
N GLU A 240 18.36 -6.88 11.30
CA GLU A 240 19.63 -7.46 11.75
C GLU A 240 20.85 -6.67 11.21
N ALA A 241 20.79 -6.20 9.97
CA ALA A 241 21.84 -5.35 9.42
C ALA A 241 21.88 -4.01 10.14
N ASP A 242 20.74 -3.36 10.36
CA ASP A 242 20.65 -2.08 11.06
C ASP A 242 21.18 -2.19 12.49
N LEU A 243 20.68 -3.13 13.30
CA LEU A 243 21.07 -3.31 14.69
C LEU A 243 22.55 -3.69 14.87
N SER A 244 23.18 -4.25 13.84
CA SER A 244 24.62 -4.53 13.86
C SER A 244 25.51 -3.30 13.68
N GLN A 245 24.95 -2.15 13.29
CA GLN A 245 25.70 -0.92 13.10
C GLN A 245 26.02 -0.22 14.43
N ASN A 246 27.07 0.60 14.41
CA ASN A 246 27.44 1.47 15.53
C ASN A 246 26.53 2.71 15.61
N ASN A 247 26.47 3.33 16.79
CA ASN A 247 25.70 4.56 17.06
C ASN A 247 24.18 4.43 16.87
N ASN A 248 23.65 3.22 17.07
CA ASN A 248 22.22 2.99 17.14
C ASN A 248 21.65 3.50 18.47
N PHE A 249 20.51 4.18 18.40
CA PHE A 249 19.65 4.36 19.56
C PHE A 249 18.71 3.16 19.62
N CYS A 250 18.83 2.35 20.67
CA CYS A 250 18.01 1.17 20.90
C CYS A 250 17.27 1.29 22.23
N SER A 251 16.08 0.71 22.30
CA SER A 251 15.26 0.66 23.51
C SER A 251 14.58 -0.70 23.60
N ASN A 252 14.34 -1.17 24.83
CA ASN A 252 13.71 -2.45 25.13
C ASN A 252 14.46 -3.69 24.58
N TYR A 253 15.79 -3.69 24.64
CA TYR A 253 16.64 -4.87 24.46
C TYR A 253 17.37 -5.23 25.75
N GLU A 254 17.68 -6.51 25.94
CA GLU A 254 18.55 -6.96 27.03
C GLU A 254 20.00 -6.50 26.81
N PRO A 255 20.68 -5.98 27.84
CA PRO A 255 22.11 -5.70 27.78
C PRO A 255 22.91 -6.99 27.96
N LEU A 256 23.46 -7.52 26.86
CA LEU A 256 24.20 -8.79 26.84
C LEU A 256 25.67 -8.57 27.19
N SER A 257 26.22 -9.41 28.07
CA SER A 257 27.63 -9.38 28.49
C SER A 257 28.52 -10.26 27.59
N PRO A 258 29.85 -10.17 27.71
CA PRO A 258 30.77 -11.09 27.01
C PRO A 258 30.47 -12.57 27.27
N GLU A 259 30.05 -12.94 28.48
CA GLU A 259 29.63 -14.31 28.83
C GLU A 259 28.36 -14.73 28.09
N ASP A 260 27.39 -13.83 27.90
CA ASP A 260 26.24 -14.08 27.04
C ASP A 260 26.68 -14.34 25.60
N GLY A 261 27.62 -13.53 25.10
CA GLY A 261 28.22 -13.72 23.78
C GLY A 261 28.86 -15.10 23.61
N LYS A 262 29.64 -15.56 24.60
CA LYS A 262 30.25 -16.90 24.59
C LYS A 262 29.18 -18.00 24.55
N ARG A 263 28.14 -17.90 25.39
CA ARG A 263 27.00 -18.85 25.38
C ARG A 263 26.30 -18.89 24.03
N LEU A 264 26.09 -17.74 23.41
CA LEU A 264 25.46 -17.65 22.09
C LEU A 264 26.31 -18.31 21.00
N VAL A 265 27.64 -18.18 21.06
CA VAL A 265 28.56 -18.83 20.11
C VAL A 265 28.64 -20.35 20.33
N GLU A 266 28.61 -20.80 21.59
CA GLU A 266 28.60 -22.22 21.95
C GLU A 266 27.33 -22.94 21.46
N ASP A 267 26.20 -22.24 21.38
CA ASP A 267 24.95 -22.72 20.75
C ASP A 267 25.03 -22.65 19.21
N ALA A 268 25.97 -23.41 18.63
CA ALA A 268 26.40 -23.29 17.25
C ALA A 268 25.27 -23.41 16.20
N ILE A 269 24.29 -24.30 16.43
CA ILE A 269 23.15 -24.51 15.52
C ILE A 269 22.35 -23.21 15.36
N ASN A 270 22.11 -22.57 16.49
CA ASN A 270 21.20 -21.47 16.69
C ASN A 270 21.91 -20.14 16.41
N PHE A 271 23.23 -20.11 16.58
CA PHE A 271 24.12 -19.04 16.15
C PHE A 271 24.19 -18.93 14.61
N ASP A 272 24.23 -20.06 13.89
CA ASP A 272 24.32 -20.04 12.42
C ASP A 272 23.05 -19.49 11.74
N LEU A 273 21.92 -19.47 12.45
CA LEU A 273 20.68 -18.86 11.95
C LEU A 273 20.77 -17.33 11.81
N TYR A 274 21.59 -16.65 12.62
CA TYR A 274 21.76 -15.19 12.49
C TYR A 274 22.43 -14.81 11.17
N THR A 275 22.13 -13.62 10.66
CA THR A 275 22.87 -13.04 9.55
C THR A 275 24.34 -12.78 9.93
N LYS A 276 25.20 -12.69 8.90
CA LYS A 276 26.63 -12.43 9.08
C LYS A 276 26.95 -11.16 9.90
N PRO A 277 26.22 -10.03 9.78
CA PRO A 277 26.46 -8.86 10.62
C PRO A 277 26.24 -9.12 12.10
N ILE A 278 25.13 -9.74 12.50
CA ILE A 278 24.85 -10.05 13.90
C ILE A 278 25.81 -11.11 14.45
N ARG A 279 26.17 -12.13 13.66
CA ARG A 279 27.20 -13.09 14.07
C ARG A 279 28.53 -12.42 14.38
N ARG A 280 28.93 -11.40 13.61
CA ARG A 280 30.12 -10.59 13.91
C ARG A 280 29.97 -9.83 15.22
N LEU A 281 28.85 -9.13 15.41
CA LEU A 281 28.55 -8.40 16.65
C LEU A 281 28.64 -9.30 17.89
N ILE A 282 28.04 -10.51 17.84
CA ILE A 282 28.07 -11.47 18.94
C ILE A 282 29.50 -11.97 19.20
N VAL A 283 30.27 -12.28 18.15
CA VAL A 283 31.67 -12.74 18.28
C VAL A 283 32.56 -11.65 18.86
N GLU A 284 32.39 -10.41 18.43
CA GLU A 284 33.09 -9.25 18.99
C GLU A 284 32.72 -9.02 20.45
N GLY A 285 31.42 -9.00 20.77
CA GLY A 285 30.92 -8.89 22.15
C GLY A 285 31.43 -10.02 23.06
N SER A 286 31.52 -11.25 22.56
CA SER A 286 32.03 -12.40 23.33
C SER A 286 33.50 -12.29 23.74
N LYS A 287 34.28 -11.46 23.05
CA LYS A 287 35.71 -11.21 23.26
C LYS A 287 35.98 -9.88 23.92
N ASP A 288 34.94 -9.09 24.20
CA ASP A 288 35.10 -7.77 24.81
C ASP A 288 35.52 -7.93 26.28
N GLU A 289 36.59 -7.24 26.65
CA GLU A 289 37.14 -7.22 28.01
C GLU A 289 36.92 -5.85 28.68
N SER A 290 36.32 -4.89 27.97
CA SER A 290 36.13 -3.52 28.45
C SER A 290 34.99 -3.36 29.46
N GLY A 291 34.14 -4.40 29.62
CA GLY A 291 32.98 -4.38 30.50
C GLY A 291 31.75 -3.67 29.91
N TYR A 292 31.76 -3.38 28.60
CA TYR A 292 30.59 -2.87 27.89
C TYR A 292 29.62 -3.99 27.50
N TYR A 293 28.40 -3.59 27.15
CA TYR A 293 27.32 -4.49 26.74
C TYR A 293 27.06 -4.36 25.25
N PHE A 294 26.52 -5.43 24.65
CA PHE A 294 25.95 -5.40 23.31
C PHE A 294 24.48 -5.86 23.35
N ILE A 295 23.79 -5.76 22.22
CA ILE A 295 22.41 -6.23 22.09
C ILE A 295 22.31 -7.27 20.96
N SER A 296 21.23 -8.04 20.98
CA SER A 296 20.89 -8.95 19.89
C SER A 296 19.40 -8.81 19.52
N PRO A 297 19.05 -8.87 18.23
CA PRO A 297 17.65 -8.83 17.76
C PRO A 297 16.74 -9.85 18.46
N SER A 298 17.26 -11.04 18.78
CA SER A 298 16.46 -12.10 19.42
C SER A 298 16.40 -12.01 20.95
N HIS A 299 16.97 -10.97 21.55
CA HIS A 299 16.95 -10.74 23.01
C HIS A 299 16.30 -9.39 23.36
N PRO A 300 14.99 -9.20 23.11
CA PRO A 300 14.25 -8.08 23.69
C PRO A 300 14.33 -8.10 25.21
N ARG A 301 14.19 -6.92 25.82
CA ARG A 301 14.13 -6.74 27.27
C ARG A 301 13.08 -7.66 27.90
N ILE A 302 13.42 -8.32 29.00
CA ILE A 302 12.51 -9.10 29.82
C ILE A 302 11.68 -8.16 30.69
N VAL A 303 10.36 -8.27 30.59
CA VAL A 303 9.36 -7.56 31.38
C VAL A 303 8.42 -8.61 31.96
N ASP A 304 8.28 -8.64 33.28
CA ASP A 304 7.46 -9.61 34.00
C ASP A 304 7.78 -11.08 33.63
N GLY A 305 9.06 -11.38 33.40
CA GLY A 305 9.55 -12.72 33.10
C GLY A 305 9.41 -13.16 31.63
N ALA A 306 8.93 -12.31 30.73
CA ALA A 306 8.82 -12.59 29.30
C ALA A 306 9.50 -11.52 28.43
N PRO A 307 9.99 -11.87 27.22
CA PRO A 307 10.49 -10.88 26.27
C PRO A 307 9.43 -9.82 25.93
N SER A 308 9.84 -8.57 25.94
CA SER A 308 9.01 -7.43 25.56
C SER A 308 8.51 -7.59 24.13
N LYS A 309 7.21 -7.34 23.93
CA LYS A 309 6.56 -7.26 22.60
C LYS A 309 6.72 -5.89 21.93
N ASN A 310 7.62 -5.05 22.45
CA ASN A 310 7.88 -3.70 21.92
C ASN A 310 9.39 -3.39 21.88
N PRO A 311 10.24 -4.23 21.25
CA PRO A 311 11.62 -3.86 20.97
C PRO A 311 11.64 -2.63 20.04
N ARG A 312 12.58 -1.71 20.22
CA ARG A 312 12.63 -0.47 19.43
C ARG A 312 14.04 -0.06 19.06
N TYR A 313 14.19 0.52 17.88
CA TYR A 313 15.42 1.21 17.48
C TYR A 313 15.12 2.37 16.54
N LEU A 314 16.03 3.35 16.47
CA LEU A 314 15.95 4.43 15.47
C LEU A 314 16.71 4.03 14.21
N GLN A 315 15.99 3.46 13.23
CA GLN A 315 16.49 3.18 11.90
C GLN A 315 16.87 4.50 11.20
N ILE A 316 18.06 4.59 10.62
CA ILE A 316 18.41 5.72 9.76
C ILE A 316 17.58 5.61 8.49
N ARG A 317 16.99 6.73 8.05
CA ARG A 317 16.24 6.79 6.80
C ARG A 317 17.00 6.09 5.65
N PRO A 318 16.40 5.10 4.96
CA PRO A 318 17.12 4.29 3.97
C PRO A 318 17.77 5.10 2.85
N ASP A 319 17.14 6.21 2.43
CA ASP A 319 17.65 7.14 1.43
C ASP A 319 18.95 7.84 1.87
N LEU A 320 19.15 8.03 3.18
CA LEU A 320 20.39 8.58 3.74
C LEU A 320 21.51 7.54 3.85
N VAL A 321 21.16 6.25 3.87
CA VAL A 321 22.11 5.12 3.95
C VAL A 321 22.56 4.69 2.55
N ASN A 322 21.62 4.56 1.61
CA ASN A 322 21.86 4.21 0.22
C ASN A 322 21.16 5.20 -0.73
N PRO A 323 21.76 6.38 -1.01
CA PRO A 323 21.14 7.41 -1.84
C PRO A 323 21.11 7.07 -3.33
N ILE A 324 21.73 5.97 -3.74
CA ILE A 324 21.84 5.59 -5.16
C ILE A 324 20.47 5.27 -5.73
N ASP A 325 19.62 4.57 -4.97
CA ASP A 325 18.30 4.14 -5.46
C ASP A 325 17.38 5.35 -5.69
N ASP A 326 17.35 6.30 -4.75
CA ASP A 326 16.66 7.59 -4.87
C ASP A 326 17.15 8.39 -6.08
N TYR A 327 18.46 8.50 -6.24
CA TYR A 327 19.05 9.22 -7.38
C TYR A 327 18.69 8.56 -8.72
N LEU A 328 18.69 7.23 -8.80
CA LEU A 328 18.29 6.50 -10.00
C LEU A 328 16.80 6.68 -10.32
N ALA A 329 15.93 6.74 -9.31
CA ALA A 329 14.51 7.01 -9.52
C ALA A 329 14.25 8.44 -10.01
N ASP A 330 14.94 9.44 -9.42
CA ASP A 330 14.89 10.83 -9.88
C ASP A 330 15.35 10.93 -11.34
N LEU A 331 16.52 10.34 -11.65
CA LEU A 331 17.08 10.33 -13.00
C LEU A 331 16.18 9.62 -14.01
N GLY A 332 15.58 8.48 -13.64
CA GLY A 332 14.61 7.77 -14.46
C GLY A 332 13.39 8.64 -14.80
N LEU A 333 12.82 9.30 -13.79
CA LEU A 333 11.71 10.23 -14.00
C LEU A 333 12.11 11.42 -14.87
N ARG A 334 13.30 11.99 -14.66
CA ARG A 334 13.82 13.08 -15.52
C ARG A 334 13.89 12.65 -16.97
N PHE A 335 14.47 11.50 -17.26
CA PHE A 335 14.58 11.03 -18.64
C PHE A 335 13.22 10.69 -19.26
N SER A 336 12.34 10.02 -18.52
CA SER A 336 11.01 9.64 -19.02
C SER A 336 10.13 10.86 -19.33
N ARG A 337 10.15 11.88 -18.46
CA ARG A 337 9.35 13.11 -18.61
C ARG A 337 10.10 14.27 -19.26
N ARG A 338 11.36 14.07 -19.66
CA ARG A 338 12.25 15.07 -20.27
C ARG A 338 12.42 16.34 -19.41
N ILE A 339 12.62 16.15 -18.11
CA ILE A 339 12.74 17.24 -17.13
C ILE A 339 14.15 17.84 -17.20
N PRO A 340 14.30 19.15 -17.43
CA PRO A 340 15.60 19.82 -17.37
C PRO A 340 16.27 19.70 -15.99
N LEU A 341 17.61 19.72 -15.94
CA LEU A 341 18.36 19.69 -14.67
C LEU A 341 18.09 20.90 -13.77
N SER A 342 17.66 22.02 -14.35
CA SER A 342 17.30 23.24 -13.61
C SER A 342 15.92 23.18 -12.95
N GLU A 343 15.13 22.15 -13.25
CA GLU A 343 13.76 22.02 -12.77
C GLU A 343 13.67 20.88 -11.74
N ALA A 344 12.77 21.04 -10.77
CA ALA A 344 12.51 20.03 -9.76
C ALA A 344 11.74 18.84 -10.36
N VAL A 345 11.94 17.65 -9.77
CA VAL A 345 11.13 16.47 -10.07
C VAL A 345 10.09 16.33 -8.97
N HIS A 346 8.83 16.26 -9.38
CA HIS A 346 7.73 16.10 -8.45
C HIS A 346 7.25 14.64 -8.44
N HIS A 347 7.14 14.11 -7.22
CA HIS A 347 6.61 12.78 -6.91
C HIS A 347 5.23 12.93 -6.25
N PRO A 348 4.16 13.22 -7.01
CA PRO A 348 2.81 13.26 -6.45
C PRO A 348 2.33 11.86 -6.10
N ILE A 349 1.46 11.79 -5.09
CA ILE A 349 0.73 10.55 -4.78
C ILE A 349 -0.01 10.08 -6.04
N ASN A 350 0.07 8.78 -6.32
CA ASN A 350 -0.60 8.17 -7.47
C ASN A 350 -1.75 7.24 -7.06
N ALA A 351 -1.70 6.65 -5.87
CA ALA A 351 -2.71 5.77 -5.36
C ALA A 351 -2.83 5.91 -3.84
N VAL A 352 -4.06 5.94 -3.33
CA VAL A 352 -4.34 5.95 -1.89
C VAL A 352 -4.82 4.56 -1.48
N LEU A 353 -4.04 3.88 -0.66
CA LEU A 353 -4.17 2.44 -0.38
C LEU A 353 -4.17 2.16 1.14
N PRO A 354 -5.18 2.65 1.89
CA PRO A 354 -5.23 2.46 3.34
C PRO A 354 -5.29 0.97 3.72
N GLY A 355 -4.87 0.65 4.93
CA GLY A 355 -4.94 -0.71 5.48
C GLY A 355 -5.98 -0.81 6.58
N ARG A 356 -6.57 -2.00 6.71
CA ARG A 356 -7.49 -2.33 7.81
C ARG A 356 -6.96 -3.50 8.61
N ARG A 357 -7.00 -3.39 9.93
CA ARG A 357 -6.75 -4.53 10.79
C ARG A 357 -8.05 -5.25 11.09
N ASN A 358 -8.20 -6.40 10.47
CA ASN A 358 -9.37 -7.25 10.62
C ASN A 358 -9.11 -8.34 11.67
N ASN A 359 -10.16 -8.69 12.42
CA ASN A 359 -10.15 -9.82 13.35
C ASN A 359 -11.44 -10.62 13.21
N PRO A 360 -11.36 -11.97 13.32
CA PRO A 360 -12.55 -12.78 13.45
C PRO A 360 -13.23 -12.52 14.80
N PRO A 361 -14.50 -12.90 14.97
CA PRO A 361 -15.14 -12.89 16.28
C PRO A 361 -14.46 -13.89 17.23
N ASP A 362 -14.26 -13.49 18.48
CA ASP A 362 -13.78 -14.35 19.56
C ASP A 362 -14.81 -14.32 20.69
N LYS A 363 -15.74 -15.29 20.63
CA LYS A 363 -16.82 -15.45 21.61
C LYS A 363 -16.29 -15.68 23.02
N LYS A 364 -15.12 -16.31 23.17
CA LYS A 364 -14.54 -16.63 24.48
C LYS A 364 -14.07 -15.37 25.21
N ASN A 365 -13.50 -14.43 24.46
CA ASN A 365 -13.00 -13.16 25.00
C ASN A 365 -13.99 -12.00 24.81
N GLY A 366 -15.21 -12.26 24.32
CA GLY A 366 -16.23 -11.24 24.08
C GLY A 366 -15.88 -10.24 22.97
N ILE A 367 -15.00 -10.61 22.04
CA ILE A 367 -14.55 -9.74 20.95
C ILE A 367 -15.44 -9.97 19.74
N ARG A 368 -16.12 -8.91 19.27
CA ARG A 368 -16.89 -8.93 18.03
C ARG A 368 -15.97 -8.84 16.81
N GLY A 369 -16.40 -9.44 15.70
CA GLY A 369 -15.63 -9.46 14.46
C GLY A 369 -15.55 -8.09 13.77
N LEU A 370 -14.47 -7.87 13.03
CA LEU A 370 -14.31 -6.75 12.08
C LEU A 370 -13.85 -7.24 10.70
N SER A 371 -13.67 -8.55 10.51
CA SER A 371 -13.21 -9.17 9.27
C SER A 371 -14.29 -9.32 8.19
N VAL A 372 -15.19 -8.35 8.07
CA VAL A 372 -16.28 -8.33 7.07
C VAL A 372 -15.83 -7.86 5.69
N TYR A 373 -14.61 -7.36 5.56
CA TYR A 373 -14.01 -6.96 4.30
C TYR A 373 -13.38 -8.17 3.61
N GLY A 374 -13.54 -8.26 2.28
CA GLY A 374 -12.71 -9.09 1.41
C GLY A 374 -11.27 -8.56 1.31
N PRO A 375 -10.42 -9.14 0.44
CA PRO A 375 -9.00 -8.81 0.40
C PRO A 375 -8.73 -7.33 0.07
N ILE A 376 -9.50 -6.78 -0.86
CA ILE A 376 -9.40 -5.40 -1.33
C ILE A 376 -10.81 -4.84 -1.51
N HIS A 377 -11.05 -3.63 -0.97
CA HIS A 377 -12.29 -2.88 -1.14
C HIS A 377 -12.04 -1.50 -1.72
N TYR A 378 -12.93 -1.06 -2.62
CA TYR A 378 -13.05 0.34 -3.02
C TYR A 378 -14.22 0.98 -2.26
N GLN A 379 -14.05 2.20 -1.76
CA GLN A 379 -15.13 2.94 -1.13
C GLN A 379 -15.24 4.33 -1.77
N ASP A 380 -16.46 4.71 -2.12
CA ASP A 380 -16.78 6.10 -2.45
C ASP A 380 -16.45 7.00 -1.24
N LEU A 381 -16.21 8.29 -1.49
CA LEU A 381 -15.77 9.22 -0.44
C LEU A 381 -16.64 9.24 0.82
N PRO A 382 -17.99 9.18 0.77
CA PRO A 382 -18.81 9.14 1.98
C PRO A 382 -18.48 7.92 2.86
N GLU A 383 -18.51 6.71 2.29
CA GLU A 383 -18.21 5.48 3.01
C GLU A 383 -16.76 5.45 3.52
N LEU A 384 -15.81 5.89 2.69
CA LEU A 384 -14.41 6.02 3.09
C LEU A 384 -14.25 6.95 4.30
N PHE A 385 -14.96 8.07 4.32
CA PHE A 385 -14.87 9.02 5.43
C PHE A 385 -15.60 8.54 6.68
N MET A 386 -16.66 7.73 6.58
CA MET A 386 -17.20 7.04 7.77
C MET A 386 -16.12 6.20 8.46
N ASP A 387 -15.25 5.56 7.67
CA ASP A 387 -14.14 4.77 8.17
C ASP A 387 -12.99 5.61 8.69
N PHE A 388 -12.62 6.69 8.00
CA PHE A 388 -11.56 7.61 8.44
C PHE A 388 -11.92 8.42 9.68
N ILE A 389 -13.20 8.74 9.89
CA ILE A 389 -13.69 9.38 11.12
C ILE A 389 -13.50 8.44 12.32
N CYS A 390 -13.70 7.14 12.12
CA CYS A 390 -13.75 6.17 13.21
C CYS A 390 -12.43 5.44 13.45
N SER A 391 -11.67 5.13 12.40
CA SER A 391 -10.42 4.34 12.45
C SER A 391 -10.53 3.15 13.41
N LEU A 392 -11.42 2.22 13.06
CA LEU A 392 -11.82 1.11 13.94
C LEU A 392 -10.73 0.03 14.06
N THR A 393 -10.59 -0.52 15.27
CA THR A 393 -9.65 -1.61 15.57
C THR A 393 -10.26 -2.61 16.56
N GLY A 394 -9.90 -3.89 16.39
CA GLY A 394 -10.28 -4.96 17.32
C GLY A 394 -9.36 -5.11 18.55
N LYS A 395 -8.23 -4.37 18.62
CA LYS A 395 -7.41 -4.31 19.84
C LYS A 395 -8.05 -3.28 20.78
N SER A 396 -8.34 -3.68 22.02
CA SER A 396 -8.99 -2.84 23.05
C SER A 396 -10.44 -2.50 22.75
N PRO A 397 -11.35 -3.49 22.71
CA PRO A 397 -12.77 -3.23 22.56
C PRO A 397 -13.26 -2.31 23.68
N SER A 398 -14.01 -1.28 23.30
CA SER A 398 -14.77 -0.46 24.24
C SER A 398 -15.81 -1.30 24.98
N THR A 399 -16.36 -0.80 26.09
CA THR A 399 -17.47 -1.46 26.81
C THR A 399 -18.70 -1.72 25.92
N THR A 400 -18.79 -1.07 24.76
CA THR A 400 -19.95 -1.10 23.85
C THR A 400 -19.65 -1.63 22.43
N GLY A 401 -18.43 -2.10 22.11
CA GLY A 401 -18.09 -2.60 20.77
C GLY A 401 -16.64 -2.37 20.35
N ALA A 402 -16.38 -2.31 19.04
CA ALA A 402 -15.04 -2.08 18.47
C ALA A 402 -14.32 -0.84 19.08
N GLY A 403 -13.00 -0.91 19.20
CA GLY A 403 -12.16 0.23 19.58
C GLY A 403 -12.00 1.22 18.42
N SER A 404 -11.64 2.47 18.73
CA SER A 404 -11.37 3.54 17.77
C SER A 404 -10.02 4.19 18.07
N GLU A 405 -9.19 4.41 17.05
CA GLU A 405 -7.95 5.20 17.17
C GLU A 405 -8.20 6.72 16.95
N GLY A 406 -9.48 7.12 16.87
CA GLY A 406 -9.91 8.48 16.56
C GLY A 406 -9.71 8.84 15.08
N ALA A 407 -10.21 10.02 14.68
CA ALA A 407 -10.16 10.47 13.30
C ALA A 407 -8.75 10.37 12.70
N LEU A 408 -8.65 9.78 11.52
CA LEU A 408 -7.42 9.62 10.75
C LEU A 408 -6.31 8.88 11.50
N THR A 409 -6.63 8.05 12.51
CA THR A 409 -5.68 7.43 13.46
C THR A 409 -4.88 8.44 14.29
N LYS A 410 -5.36 9.68 14.39
CA LYS A 410 -4.68 10.80 15.06
C LYS A 410 -5.25 11.15 16.43
N GLY A 411 -6.16 10.34 16.98
CA GLY A 411 -6.74 10.60 18.31
C GLY A 411 -5.70 10.91 19.40
N PRO A 412 -4.62 10.12 19.54
CA PRO A 412 -3.57 10.38 20.53
C PRO A 412 -2.62 11.54 20.19
N PHE A 413 -2.71 12.10 18.98
CA PHE A 413 -1.71 13.04 18.42
C PHE A 413 -2.31 14.39 18.01
N ASN A 414 -3.61 14.59 18.21
CA ASN A 414 -4.30 15.82 17.86
C ASN A 414 -4.77 16.55 19.12
N MET A 415 -4.15 17.70 19.38
CA MET A 415 -4.49 18.58 20.51
C MET A 415 -5.61 19.58 20.17
N LEU A 416 -6.12 19.55 18.94
CA LEU A 416 -7.22 20.37 18.44
C LEU A 416 -8.47 19.52 18.21
N SER A 417 -9.58 20.17 17.85
CA SER A 417 -10.79 19.44 17.44
C SER A 417 -10.51 18.61 16.18
N PRO A 418 -10.86 17.30 16.15
CA PRO A 418 -10.64 16.46 14.99
C PRO A 418 -11.40 16.89 13.74
N VAL A 419 -12.48 17.68 13.88
CA VAL A 419 -13.28 18.16 12.75
C VAL A 419 -12.43 18.95 11.75
N THR A 420 -11.44 19.71 12.24
CA THR A 420 -10.55 20.51 11.39
C THR A 420 -9.71 19.63 10.45
N ASP A 421 -9.14 18.57 11.00
CA ASP A 421 -8.35 17.61 10.24
C ASP A 421 -9.22 16.86 9.22
N LEU A 422 -10.45 16.52 9.60
CA LEU A 422 -11.42 15.87 8.73
C LEU A 422 -11.90 16.77 7.59
N ASN A 423 -12.16 18.06 7.85
CA ASN A 423 -12.47 19.06 6.83
C ASN A 423 -11.36 19.15 5.79
N ASN A 424 -10.11 19.32 6.27
CA ASN A 424 -8.93 19.44 5.43
C ASN A 424 -8.67 18.16 4.62
N ALA A 425 -8.79 16.99 5.26
CA ALA A 425 -8.65 15.71 4.59
C ALA A 425 -9.73 15.55 3.52
N LEU A 426 -11.01 15.69 3.86
CA LEU A 426 -12.12 15.48 2.92
C LEU A 426 -12.01 16.39 1.71
N LEU A 427 -11.74 17.68 1.93
CA LEU A 427 -11.52 18.64 0.87
C LEU A 427 -10.33 18.25 -0.03
N SER A 428 -9.22 17.77 0.54
CA SER A 428 -8.08 17.27 -0.23
C SER A 428 -8.48 16.11 -1.17
N TYR A 429 -9.24 15.13 -0.68
CA TYR A 429 -9.70 14.00 -1.49
C TYR A 429 -10.65 14.45 -2.61
N ILE A 430 -11.59 15.35 -2.32
CA ILE A 430 -12.53 15.89 -3.32
C ILE A 430 -11.79 16.66 -4.41
N LEU A 431 -10.87 17.57 -4.04
CA LEU A 431 -10.15 18.42 -5.00
C LEU A 431 -9.18 17.63 -5.88
N THR A 432 -8.54 16.61 -5.31
CA THR A 432 -7.63 15.72 -6.04
C THR A 432 -8.40 14.71 -6.90
N GLY A 433 -9.61 14.31 -6.51
CA GLY A 433 -10.33 13.20 -7.13
C GLY A 433 -9.65 11.85 -6.87
N TYR A 434 -8.99 11.70 -5.71
CA TYR A 434 -8.34 10.45 -5.36
C TYR A 434 -9.35 9.39 -4.92
N ASN A 435 -9.22 8.22 -5.55
CA ASN A 435 -9.91 7.01 -5.17
C ASN A 435 -9.08 6.23 -4.15
N ALA A 436 -9.75 5.64 -3.16
CA ALA A 436 -9.10 4.86 -2.12
C ALA A 436 -9.48 3.38 -2.20
N PHE A 437 -8.47 2.51 -2.17
CA PHE A 437 -8.66 1.07 -2.09
C PHE A 437 -8.08 0.55 -0.78
N SER A 438 -8.92 0.07 0.12
CA SER A 438 -8.49 -0.48 1.39
C SER A 438 -8.08 -1.95 1.25
N SER A 439 -7.04 -2.34 1.98
CA SER A 439 -6.51 -3.71 2.00
C SER A 439 -6.67 -4.36 3.37
N ALA A 440 -7.04 -5.64 3.38
CA ALA A 440 -7.16 -6.42 4.61
C ALA A 440 -5.78 -6.82 5.16
N ALA A 441 -5.62 -6.69 6.48
CA ALA A 441 -4.54 -7.29 7.25
C ALA A 441 -5.12 -8.11 8.41
N GLY A 442 -4.44 -9.19 8.81
CA GLY A 442 -4.89 -10.14 9.81
C GLY A 442 -5.77 -11.22 9.21
N TYR A 443 -7.05 -10.91 8.99
CA TYR A 443 -8.08 -11.89 8.57
C TYR A 443 -9.03 -11.35 7.51
N VAL A 444 -9.64 -12.28 6.76
CA VAL A 444 -10.80 -12.06 5.90
C VAL A 444 -11.85 -13.10 6.27
N GLY A 445 -13.02 -12.65 6.74
CA GLY A 445 -14.04 -13.51 7.34
C GLY A 445 -13.58 -14.18 8.65
N THR A 446 -14.21 -15.30 8.99
CA THR A 446 -14.01 -16.03 10.25
C THR A 446 -12.85 -17.02 10.20
N ASP A 447 -12.50 -17.54 9.02
CA ASP A 447 -11.55 -18.66 8.87
C ASP A 447 -10.25 -18.31 8.14
N SER A 448 -10.24 -17.24 7.32
CA SER A 448 -9.11 -16.99 6.41
C SER A 448 -8.11 -16.01 7.02
N ARG A 449 -7.00 -16.55 7.52
CA ARG A 449 -5.87 -15.77 8.05
C ARG A 449 -4.91 -15.36 6.93
N PHE A 450 -4.45 -14.10 6.95
CA PHE A 450 -3.51 -13.53 5.97
C PHE A 450 -2.31 -12.82 6.60
N ASP A 451 -2.33 -12.51 7.90
CA ASP A 451 -1.32 -11.66 8.55
C ASP A 451 -1.08 -10.38 7.72
N HIS A 452 0.12 -10.17 7.17
CA HIS A 452 0.44 -9.03 6.29
C HIS A 452 0.63 -9.41 4.82
N ASP A 453 0.31 -10.63 4.41
CA ASP A 453 0.57 -11.14 3.05
C ASP A 453 -0.09 -10.27 1.97
N ILE A 454 -1.35 -9.88 2.17
CA ILE A 454 -2.06 -8.96 1.26
C ILE A 454 -1.40 -7.58 1.28
N SER A 455 -1.02 -7.06 2.46
CA SER A 455 -0.43 -5.73 2.59
C SER A 455 0.88 -5.58 1.80
N LEU A 456 1.72 -6.62 1.79
CA LEU A 456 2.98 -6.65 1.02
C LEU A 456 2.73 -6.72 -0.50
N LEU A 457 1.63 -7.34 -0.92
CA LEU A 457 1.25 -7.53 -2.32
C LEU A 457 0.73 -6.23 -2.98
N ILE A 458 0.04 -5.37 -2.23
CA ILE A 458 -0.61 -4.15 -2.74
C ILE A 458 0.30 -3.29 -3.64
N PRO A 459 1.49 -2.83 -3.21
CA PRO A 459 2.35 -1.99 -4.05
C PRO A 459 2.85 -2.73 -5.31
N GLU A 460 2.99 -4.04 -5.26
CA GLU A 460 3.38 -4.85 -6.42
C GLU A 460 2.26 -4.91 -7.46
N LEU A 461 1.01 -5.05 -7.00
CA LEU A 461 -0.17 -5.04 -7.84
C LEU A 461 -0.38 -3.66 -8.46
N TRP A 462 -0.46 -2.60 -7.63
CA TRP A 462 -0.80 -1.26 -8.11
C TRP A 462 0.25 -0.69 -9.07
N SER A 463 1.54 -0.95 -8.83
CA SER A 463 2.61 -0.48 -9.73
C SER A 463 2.57 -1.13 -11.12
N ARG A 464 1.89 -2.27 -11.27
CA ARG A 464 1.78 -3.03 -12.53
C ARG A 464 0.42 -2.90 -13.23
N MET A 465 -0.57 -2.28 -12.58
CA MET A 465 -1.83 -1.91 -13.22
C MET A 465 -1.63 -0.64 -14.06
N ASP A 466 -2.17 -0.62 -15.27
CA ASP A 466 -2.24 0.61 -16.07
C ASP A 466 -3.04 1.68 -15.31
N ILE A 467 -2.71 2.96 -15.50
CA ILE A 467 -3.37 4.07 -14.77
C ILE A 467 -4.89 4.06 -14.98
N LYS A 468 -5.34 3.85 -16.22
CA LYS A 468 -6.78 3.73 -16.57
C LYS A 468 -7.47 2.53 -15.91
N ASP A 469 -6.71 1.49 -15.54
CA ASP A 469 -7.24 0.27 -14.92
C ASP A 469 -7.37 0.41 -13.40
N ARG A 470 -6.92 1.54 -12.83
CA ARG A 470 -7.09 1.89 -11.42
C ARG A 470 -8.34 2.73 -11.18
N ASP A 471 -9.05 3.10 -12.24
CA ASP A 471 -10.31 3.84 -12.17
C ASP A 471 -11.44 2.90 -11.68
N PRO A 472 -12.05 3.17 -10.50
CA PRO A 472 -13.12 2.34 -9.98
C PRO A 472 -14.34 2.29 -10.90
N GLN A 473 -14.66 3.36 -11.65
CA GLN A 473 -15.81 3.35 -12.55
C GLN A 473 -15.62 2.35 -13.68
N LYS A 474 -14.40 2.30 -14.23
CA LYS A 474 -14.02 1.27 -15.19
C LYS A 474 -14.13 -0.13 -14.57
N LEU A 475 -13.53 -0.33 -13.40
CA LEU A 475 -13.51 -1.62 -12.71
C LEU A 475 -14.93 -2.14 -12.39
N ILE A 476 -15.86 -1.25 -12.03
CA ILE A 476 -17.28 -1.57 -11.84
C ILE A 476 -17.90 -1.97 -13.19
N ALA A 477 -17.69 -1.18 -14.25
CA ALA A 477 -18.28 -1.43 -15.56
C ALA A 477 -17.87 -2.76 -16.20
N GLU A 478 -16.63 -3.22 -15.95
CA GLU A 478 -16.13 -4.51 -16.44
C GLU A 478 -16.38 -5.68 -15.47
N GLY A 479 -17.03 -5.45 -14.33
CA GLY A 479 -17.34 -6.50 -13.34
C GLY A 479 -16.17 -6.94 -12.47
N SER A 480 -15.08 -6.16 -12.44
CA SER A 480 -13.93 -6.35 -11.55
C SER A 480 -14.21 -5.87 -10.11
N LEU A 481 -15.19 -4.98 -9.94
CA LEU A 481 -15.72 -4.59 -8.62
C LEU A 481 -17.21 -4.92 -8.52
N GLU A 482 -17.63 -5.50 -7.40
CA GLU A 482 -19.04 -5.70 -7.07
C GLU A 482 -19.40 -4.90 -5.81
N LYS A 483 -20.58 -4.27 -5.82
CA LYS A 483 -21.10 -3.52 -4.68
C LYS A 483 -21.56 -4.48 -3.59
N VAL A 484 -21.23 -4.18 -2.35
CA VAL A 484 -21.85 -4.85 -1.19
C VAL A 484 -23.18 -4.16 -0.93
N GLU A 485 -24.29 -4.90 -0.96
CA GLU A 485 -25.63 -4.33 -0.79
C GLU A 485 -26.15 -4.55 0.63
N ASP A 486 -27.01 -3.63 1.08
CA ASP A 486 -27.80 -3.84 2.29
C ASP A 486 -28.69 -5.08 2.15
N PHE A 487 -28.89 -5.81 3.24
CA PHE A 487 -29.75 -6.99 3.24
C PHE A 487 -30.48 -7.15 4.58
N GLU A 488 -31.47 -8.04 4.62
CA GLU A 488 -32.19 -8.37 5.85
C GLU A 488 -31.66 -9.67 6.44
N TYR A 489 -31.40 -9.68 7.74
CA TYR A 489 -31.00 -10.87 8.49
C TYR A 489 -31.73 -10.89 9.84
N ASN A 490 -32.46 -11.97 10.13
CA ASN A 490 -33.24 -12.14 11.35
C ASN A 490 -34.17 -10.94 11.67
N GLY A 491 -34.87 -10.42 10.65
CA GLY A 491 -35.81 -9.30 10.80
C GLY A 491 -35.15 -7.93 10.99
N LYS A 492 -33.82 -7.84 10.89
CA LYS A 492 -33.05 -6.60 11.01
C LYS A 492 -32.37 -6.27 9.68
N ARG A 493 -32.42 -5.00 9.31
CA ARG A 493 -31.65 -4.48 8.17
C ARG A 493 -30.17 -4.36 8.55
N ILE A 494 -29.31 -4.94 7.73
CA ILE A 494 -27.86 -4.88 7.85
C ILE A 494 -27.34 -3.88 6.81
N LEU A 495 -26.67 -2.82 7.29
CA LEU A 495 -26.18 -1.72 6.45
C LEU A 495 -24.85 -2.03 5.77
N ALA A 496 -24.77 -3.17 5.07
CA ALA A 496 -23.54 -3.65 4.47
C ALA A 496 -23.07 -2.78 3.29
N SER A 497 -23.92 -1.91 2.74
CA SER A 497 -23.51 -0.94 1.71
C SER A 497 -22.45 0.05 2.19
N ARG A 498 -22.25 0.21 3.50
CA ARG A 498 -21.15 1.02 4.07
C ARG A 498 -19.76 0.46 3.76
N LEU A 499 -19.67 -0.82 3.38
CA LEU A 499 -18.41 -1.46 2.98
C LEU A 499 -17.98 -1.10 1.54
N GLY A 500 -18.82 -0.41 0.78
CA GLY A 500 -18.56 0.00 -0.60
C GLY A 500 -18.57 -1.18 -1.58
N TYR A 501 -17.51 -1.28 -2.36
CA TYR A 501 -17.30 -2.30 -3.38
C TYR A 501 -16.12 -3.20 -3.00
N ARG A 502 -16.14 -4.43 -3.47
CA ARG A 502 -15.03 -5.38 -3.30
C ARG A 502 -14.57 -5.95 -4.63
N ILE A 503 -13.33 -6.40 -4.68
CA ILE A 503 -12.80 -7.10 -5.86
C ILE A 503 -13.55 -8.41 -6.12
N THR A 504 -13.66 -8.76 -7.39
CA THR A 504 -14.28 -10.02 -7.84
C THR A 504 -13.21 -10.99 -8.35
N GLU A 505 -13.64 -12.20 -8.72
CA GLU A 505 -12.78 -13.14 -9.44
C GLU A 505 -12.24 -12.53 -10.75
N ASN A 506 -13.03 -11.69 -11.44
CA ASN A 506 -12.59 -11.02 -12.66
C ASN A 506 -11.41 -10.06 -12.41
N PHE A 507 -11.39 -9.37 -11.27
CA PHE A 507 -10.25 -8.56 -10.86
C PHE A 507 -9.00 -9.42 -10.65
N THR A 508 -9.14 -10.55 -9.95
CA THR A 508 -8.01 -11.47 -9.72
C THR A 508 -7.43 -11.92 -11.06
N PHE A 509 -8.28 -12.44 -11.94
CA PHE A 509 -7.89 -12.90 -13.27
C PHE A 509 -7.20 -11.80 -14.10
N SER A 510 -7.74 -10.59 -14.09
CA SER A 510 -7.28 -9.49 -14.95
C SER A 510 -5.99 -8.85 -14.46
N TYR A 511 -5.79 -8.73 -13.14
CA TYR A 511 -4.71 -7.90 -12.58
C TYR A 511 -3.67 -8.68 -11.78
N LEU A 512 -4.04 -9.76 -11.08
CA LEU A 512 -3.06 -10.61 -10.39
C LEU A 512 -2.21 -11.45 -11.35
N ASN A 513 -2.64 -11.58 -12.61
CA ASN A 513 -1.86 -12.23 -13.66
C ASN A 513 -0.52 -11.52 -13.94
N SER A 514 -0.30 -10.31 -13.43
CA SER A 514 0.96 -9.58 -13.52
C SER A 514 2.00 -10.08 -12.49
N ILE A 515 1.57 -10.88 -11.51
CA ILE A 515 2.37 -11.36 -10.39
C ILE A 515 2.40 -12.89 -10.34
N PHE A 516 1.25 -13.54 -10.47
CA PHE A 516 1.07 -14.98 -10.30
C PHE A 516 0.80 -15.70 -11.62
N ASP A 517 1.22 -16.96 -11.71
CA ASP A 517 0.86 -17.84 -12.83
C ASP A 517 -0.62 -18.26 -12.77
N GLU A 518 -1.15 -18.41 -11.56
CA GLU A 518 -2.53 -18.83 -11.28
C GLU A 518 -3.30 -17.77 -10.49
N PRO A 519 -3.65 -16.64 -11.12
CA PRO A 519 -4.24 -15.50 -10.44
C PRO A 519 -5.58 -15.80 -9.74
N GLN A 520 -6.43 -16.65 -10.32
CA GLN A 520 -7.73 -17.02 -9.75
C GLN A 520 -7.61 -17.97 -8.56
N ALA A 521 -6.48 -18.65 -8.39
CA ALA A 521 -6.25 -19.53 -7.25
C ALA A 521 -5.84 -18.75 -5.98
N VAL A 522 -5.43 -17.47 -6.12
CA VAL A 522 -4.91 -16.65 -5.01
C VAL A 522 -5.97 -16.37 -3.95
N PHE A 523 -7.20 -16.08 -4.37
CA PHE A 523 -8.32 -15.83 -3.46
C PHE A 523 -9.49 -16.74 -3.82
N THR A 524 -9.89 -17.58 -2.86
CA THR A 524 -11.07 -18.43 -3.03
C THR A 524 -12.35 -17.60 -3.02
N ASP A 525 -13.46 -18.17 -3.51
CA ASP A 525 -14.78 -17.53 -3.46
C ASP A 525 -15.20 -17.14 -2.03
N LYS A 526 -14.83 -17.92 -1.02
CA LYS A 526 -15.08 -17.60 0.40
C LYS A 526 -14.19 -16.48 0.94
N MET A 527 -13.01 -16.27 0.36
CA MET A 527 -12.14 -15.14 0.71
C MET A 527 -12.64 -13.85 0.02
N LEU A 528 -13.05 -13.94 -1.24
CA LEU A 528 -13.65 -12.80 -1.95
C LEU A 528 -14.98 -12.37 -1.34
N ARG A 529 -15.75 -13.33 -0.80
CA ARG A 529 -17.08 -13.13 -0.22
C ARG A 529 -17.15 -13.66 1.21
N PRO A 530 -16.62 -12.92 2.21
CA PRO A 530 -16.49 -13.43 3.59
C PRO A 530 -17.82 -13.82 4.25
N GLU A 531 -18.96 -13.30 3.79
CA GLU A 531 -20.29 -13.73 4.22
C GLU A 531 -20.60 -15.21 3.92
N LYS A 532 -19.87 -15.83 2.97
CA LYS A 532 -19.98 -17.26 2.66
C LYS A 532 -19.27 -18.16 3.67
N GLN A 533 -18.41 -17.59 4.52
CA GLN A 533 -17.78 -18.32 5.62
C GLN A 533 -18.77 -18.47 6.78
N ASP A 534 -19.39 -17.35 7.20
CA ASP A 534 -20.38 -17.29 8.27
C ASP A 534 -21.21 -15.99 8.13
N ILE A 535 -22.50 -16.13 7.76
CA ILE A 535 -23.40 -14.99 7.55
C ILE A 535 -23.78 -14.30 8.87
N GLU A 536 -23.83 -15.03 9.99
CA GLU A 536 -24.15 -14.47 11.31
C GLU A 536 -23.01 -13.58 11.79
N ALA A 537 -21.77 -14.08 11.69
CA ALA A 537 -20.57 -13.31 12.02
C ALA A 537 -20.40 -12.10 11.10
N PHE A 538 -20.72 -12.23 9.81
CA PHE A 538 -20.69 -11.12 8.87
C PHE A 538 -21.71 -10.03 9.25
N ALA A 539 -22.97 -10.42 9.51
CA ALA A 539 -24.02 -9.49 9.91
C ALA A 539 -23.71 -8.78 11.24
N ASP A 540 -23.21 -9.50 12.24
CA ASP A 540 -22.79 -8.89 13.52
C ASP A 540 -21.59 -7.94 13.33
N GLY A 541 -20.61 -8.32 12.51
CA GLY A 541 -19.45 -7.47 12.22
C GLY A 541 -19.83 -6.16 11.52
N VAL A 542 -20.78 -6.19 10.58
CA VAL A 542 -21.31 -4.97 9.96
C VAL A 542 -22.04 -4.10 10.99
N ASN A 543 -22.87 -4.69 11.84
CA ASN A 543 -23.55 -3.94 12.91
C ASN A 543 -22.55 -3.34 13.90
N ASN A 544 -21.49 -4.06 14.25
CA ASN A 544 -20.41 -3.57 15.10
C ASN A 544 -19.74 -2.32 14.51
N ILE A 545 -19.51 -2.28 13.19
CA ILE A 545 -19.01 -1.11 12.47
C ILE A 545 -20.02 0.05 12.55
N VAL A 546 -21.29 -0.20 12.24
CA VAL A 546 -22.35 0.82 12.25
C VAL A 546 -22.55 1.43 13.64
N GLU A 547 -22.62 0.60 14.67
CA GLU A 547 -22.77 1.02 16.06
C GLU A 547 -21.58 1.87 16.51
N ALA A 548 -20.36 1.46 16.14
CA ALA A 548 -19.16 2.25 16.44
C ALA A 548 -19.14 3.58 15.68
N GLN A 549 -19.58 3.59 14.41
CA GLN A 549 -19.74 4.82 13.62
C GLN A 549 -20.77 5.77 14.24
N THR A 550 -21.91 5.26 14.70
CA THR A 550 -22.91 6.06 15.42
C THR A 550 -22.34 6.67 16.69
N ARG A 551 -21.66 5.86 17.52
CA ARG A 551 -21.05 6.34 18.77
C ARG A 551 -20.03 7.45 18.50
N VAL A 552 -19.07 7.23 17.59
CA VAL A 552 -18.04 8.22 17.28
C VAL A 552 -18.66 9.49 16.69
N ALA A 553 -19.68 9.38 15.84
CA ALA A 553 -20.35 10.56 15.29
C ALA A 553 -21.05 11.39 16.38
N LEU A 554 -21.69 10.74 17.36
CA LEU A 554 -22.35 11.42 18.49
C LEU A 554 -21.38 12.27 19.33
N ASP A 555 -20.10 11.91 19.41
CA ASP A 555 -19.09 12.70 20.14
C ASP A 555 -18.94 14.12 19.55
N TYR A 556 -19.02 14.27 18.21
CA TYR A 556 -18.98 15.58 17.53
C TYR A 556 -20.22 16.44 17.80
N PHE A 557 -21.35 15.82 18.11
CA PHE A 557 -22.55 16.54 18.55
C PHE A 557 -22.45 16.93 20.01
N ALA A 558 -21.89 16.04 20.84
CA ALA A 558 -21.75 16.26 22.28
C ALA A 558 -20.79 17.42 22.60
N ASP A 559 -19.72 17.59 21.83
CA ASP A 559 -18.77 18.69 22.00
C ASP A 559 -19.09 19.94 21.15
N GLY A 560 -20.09 19.86 20.27
CA GLY A 560 -20.52 20.94 19.38
C GLY A 560 -19.65 21.14 18.13
N SER A 561 -18.61 20.34 17.93
CA SER A 561 -17.68 20.49 16.81
C SER A 561 -18.32 20.20 15.45
N VAL A 562 -19.47 19.51 15.41
CA VAL A 562 -20.26 19.30 14.19
C VAL A 562 -20.64 20.60 13.47
N ASP A 563 -20.74 21.72 14.18
CA ASP A 563 -21.07 23.01 13.57
C ASP A 563 -19.92 23.63 12.78
N ALA A 564 -18.69 23.19 13.02
CA ALA A 564 -17.52 23.56 12.23
C ALA A 564 -17.24 22.60 11.07
N ALA A 565 -18.03 21.53 10.91
CA ALA A 565 -17.86 20.60 9.80
C ALA A 565 -18.28 21.26 8.47
N ILE A 566 -17.46 21.10 7.42
CA ILE A 566 -17.85 21.49 6.07
C ILE A 566 -19.11 20.74 5.64
N PRO A 567 -19.94 21.27 4.73
CA PRO A 567 -21.24 20.69 4.40
C PRO A 567 -21.25 19.17 4.13
N PRO A 568 -20.36 18.59 3.29
CA PRO A 568 -20.36 17.13 3.08
C PRO A 568 -20.02 16.34 4.35
N LEU A 569 -19.11 16.85 5.20
CA LEU A 569 -18.76 16.20 6.47
C LEU A 569 -19.92 16.29 7.48
N LYS A 570 -20.57 17.46 7.57
CA LYS A 570 -21.74 17.66 8.45
C LYS A 570 -22.86 16.68 8.08
N ALA A 571 -23.19 16.59 6.80
CA ALA A 571 -24.18 15.62 6.31
C ALA A 571 -23.79 14.17 6.69
N LEU A 572 -22.51 13.83 6.54
CA LEU A 572 -22.01 12.50 6.87
C LEU A 572 -22.12 12.17 8.37
N LEU A 573 -21.74 13.11 9.24
CA LEU A 573 -21.86 12.95 10.70
C LEU A 573 -23.31 12.76 11.14
N HIS A 574 -24.25 13.51 10.55
CA HIS A 574 -25.68 13.32 10.77
C HIS A 574 -26.16 11.93 10.31
N ILE A 575 -25.71 11.46 9.16
CA ILE A 575 -26.07 10.13 8.65
C ILE A 575 -25.50 9.02 9.55
N MET A 576 -24.27 9.18 10.04
CA MET A 576 -23.67 8.21 10.96
C MET A 576 -24.40 8.18 12.30
N ALA A 577 -24.76 9.33 12.86
CA ALA A 577 -25.43 9.45 14.16
C ALA A 577 -26.92 9.09 14.13
N TYR A 578 -27.65 9.55 13.10
CA TYR A 578 -29.12 9.53 13.06
C TYR A 578 -29.69 8.82 11.82
N GLY A 579 -28.84 8.24 10.98
CA GLY A 579 -29.23 7.47 9.80
C GLY A 579 -29.61 8.32 8.57
N ASN A 580 -29.74 9.64 8.71
CA ASN A 580 -30.11 10.54 7.63
C ASN A 580 -29.59 11.97 7.87
N TYR A 581 -29.51 12.76 6.80
CA TYR A 581 -29.36 14.22 6.83
C TYR A 581 -30.55 14.83 6.10
N GLU A 582 -31.36 15.64 6.79
CA GLU A 582 -32.59 16.23 6.22
C GLU A 582 -33.55 15.18 5.61
N GLY A 583 -33.67 14.00 6.24
CA GLY A 583 -34.48 12.89 5.73
C GLY A 583 -33.85 12.10 4.60
N LYS A 584 -32.63 12.43 4.17
CA LYS A 584 -31.92 11.80 3.05
C LYS A 584 -30.86 10.80 3.54
N PRO A 585 -30.82 9.56 3.02
CA PRO A 585 -29.75 8.62 3.31
C PRO A 585 -28.48 8.93 2.52
N VAL A 586 -27.37 8.25 2.83
CA VAL A 586 -26.07 8.42 2.13
C VAL A 586 -26.15 8.15 0.62
N SER A 587 -27.06 7.30 0.16
CA SER A 587 -27.26 6.99 -1.26
C SER A 587 -28.01 8.08 -2.03
N HIS A 588 -28.56 9.09 -1.36
CA HIS A 588 -29.35 10.12 -2.02
C HIS A 588 -28.46 10.98 -2.95
N PRO A 589 -28.88 11.29 -4.19
CA PRO A 589 -28.08 12.07 -5.14
C PRO A 589 -27.59 13.41 -4.59
N ASP A 590 -28.47 14.15 -3.89
CA ASP A 590 -28.07 15.42 -3.25
C ASP A 590 -26.92 15.28 -2.24
N ILE A 591 -26.88 14.18 -1.48
CA ILE A 591 -25.79 13.91 -0.54
C ILE A 591 -24.51 13.58 -1.30
N ARG A 592 -24.60 12.73 -2.33
CA ARG A 592 -23.47 12.34 -3.18
C ARG A 592 -22.86 13.56 -3.88
N ASN A 593 -23.69 14.45 -4.40
CA ASN A 593 -23.27 15.67 -5.10
C ASN A 593 -22.41 16.60 -4.22
N MET A 594 -22.57 16.58 -2.88
CA MET A 594 -21.73 17.39 -1.98
C MET A 594 -20.25 16.96 -1.99
N PHE A 595 -19.96 15.75 -2.44
CA PHE A 595 -18.60 15.19 -2.54
C PHE A 595 -17.98 15.38 -3.93
N GLU A 596 -18.71 16.02 -4.86
CA GLU A 596 -18.21 16.29 -6.20
C GLU A 596 -17.36 17.56 -6.23
N ARG A 597 -16.32 17.54 -7.07
CA ARG A 597 -15.34 18.63 -7.14
C ARG A 597 -15.98 19.94 -7.62
N GLU A 598 -16.85 19.85 -8.60
CA GLU A 598 -17.57 20.99 -9.21
C GLU A 598 -18.48 21.65 -8.18
N TYR A 599 -19.16 20.87 -7.34
CA TYR A 599 -19.95 21.38 -6.23
C TYR A 599 -19.08 22.22 -5.29
N VAL A 600 -17.95 21.66 -4.84
CA VAL A 600 -17.02 22.35 -3.94
C VAL A 600 -16.51 23.65 -4.54
N LEU A 601 -16.01 23.65 -5.78
CA LEU A 601 -15.48 24.86 -6.40
C LEU A 601 -16.53 25.98 -6.55
N SER A 602 -17.78 25.62 -6.80
CA SER A 602 -18.87 26.60 -6.95
C SER A 602 -19.40 27.12 -5.62
N SER A 603 -19.10 26.44 -4.52
CA SER A 603 -19.68 26.71 -3.20
C SER A 603 -19.10 27.93 -2.51
N GLU A 604 -19.93 28.62 -1.72
CA GLU A 604 -19.50 29.80 -0.97
C GLU A 604 -18.55 29.43 0.16
N TRP A 605 -18.81 28.35 0.89
CA TRP A 605 -17.96 27.89 1.99
C TRP A 605 -16.52 27.59 1.54
N TYR A 606 -16.32 27.13 0.30
CA TYR A 606 -14.97 26.91 -0.22
C TYR A 606 -14.26 28.24 -0.51
N LYS A 607 -14.96 29.21 -1.11
CA LYS A 607 -14.41 30.55 -1.37
C LYS A 607 -14.05 31.27 -0.07
N GLU A 608 -14.89 31.15 0.96
CA GLU A 608 -14.59 31.68 2.30
C GLU A 608 -13.29 31.11 2.87
N ARG A 609 -13.01 29.81 2.66
CA ARG A 609 -11.73 29.21 3.08
C ARG A 609 -10.52 29.75 2.32
N LEU A 610 -10.67 30.09 1.03
CA LEU A 610 -9.60 30.68 0.24
C LEU A 610 -9.31 32.12 0.71
N LEU A 611 -10.37 32.90 0.93
CA LEU A 611 -10.27 34.25 1.50
C LEU A 611 -9.63 34.22 2.88
N HIS A 612 -10.01 33.27 3.73
CA HIS A 612 -9.42 33.11 5.05
C HIS A 612 -7.92 32.77 4.97
N LYS A 613 -7.50 31.89 4.02
CA LYS A 613 -6.07 31.62 3.77
C LYS A 613 -5.32 32.88 3.38
N GLN A 614 -5.86 33.65 2.44
CA GLN A 614 -5.27 34.93 2.03
C GLN A 614 -5.11 35.88 3.22
N GLN A 615 -6.13 36.02 4.07
CA GLN A 615 -6.07 36.87 5.26
C GLN A 615 -4.99 36.43 6.25
N ILE A 616 -4.83 35.12 6.47
CA ILE A 616 -3.76 34.56 7.31
C ILE A 616 -2.39 34.94 6.74
N ASP A 617 -2.20 34.83 5.42
CA ASP A 617 -0.92 35.14 4.79
C ASP A 617 -0.60 36.64 4.82
N ILE A 618 -1.60 37.49 4.58
CA ILE A 618 -1.47 38.95 4.73
C ILE A 618 -1.01 39.28 6.14
N ALA A 619 -1.70 38.76 7.16
CA ALA A 619 -1.38 39.03 8.55
C ALA A 619 0.03 38.53 8.93
N PHE A 620 0.43 37.35 8.42
CA PHE A 620 1.76 36.80 8.64
C PHE A 620 2.86 37.68 8.02
N LEU A 621 2.67 38.11 6.78
CA LEU A 621 3.65 38.94 6.05
C LEU A 621 3.75 40.35 6.64
N GLU A 622 2.62 40.97 7.02
CA GLU A 622 2.62 42.26 7.71
C GLU A 622 3.36 42.19 9.05
N LYS A 623 3.10 41.14 9.85
CA LYS A 623 3.82 40.89 11.11
C LYS A 623 5.31 40.66 10.89
N SER A 624 5.67 39.92 9.83
CA SER A 624 7.07 39.64 9.48
C SER A 624 7.83 40.90 9.05
N LEU A 625 7.18 41.78 8.27
CA LEU A 625 7.74 43.08 7.90
C LEU A 625 7.96 43.96 9.12
N GLN A 626 6.97 44.04 10.01
CA GLN A 626 7.08 44.80 11.25
C GLN A 626 8.23 44.27 12.13
N TYR A 627 8.35 42.95 12.26
CA TYR A 627 9.44 42.32 13.00
C TYR A 627 10.82 42.68 12.43
N LEU A 628 10.99 42.64 11.11
CA LEU A 628 12.25 43.05 10.47
C LEU A 628 12.53 44.53 10.70
N ASP A 629 11.52 45.39 10.59
CA ASP A 629 11.69 46.82 10.85
C ASP A 629 12.15 47.11 12.28
N ASP A 630 11.53 46.48 13.25
CA ASP A 630 11.89 46.68 14.65
C ASP A 630 13.27 46.08 14.96
N PHE A 631 13.60 44.93 14.37
CA PHE A 631 14.93 44.33 14.50
C PHE A 631 16.02 45.24 13.91
N MET A 632 15.80 45.83 12.73
CA MET A 632 16.77 46.65 12.00
C MET A 632 16.94 48.06 12.58
N LYS A 633 15.96 48.58 13.33
CA LYS A 633 16.07 49.89 14.02
C LYS A 633 17.03 49.88 15.21
N LEU A 634 17.27 48.72 15.81
CA LEU A 634 18.16 48.61 16.97
C LEU A 634 19.62 48.78 16.54
N GLU A 635 20.32 49.75 17.13
CA GLU A 635 21.73 50.05 16.81
C GLU A 635 22.64 48.83 17.00
N VAL A 636 22.38 48.04 18.05
CA VAL A 636 23.10 46.79 18.35
C VAL A 636 22.98 45.72 17.26
N ASN A 637 22.00 45.85 16.36
CA ASN A 637 21.74 44.88 15.29
C ASN A 637 22.27 45.33 13.91
N GLN A 638 22.89 46.51 13.78
CA GLN A 638 23.31 47.05 12.48
C GLN A 638 24.29 46.14 11.72
N GLU A 639 25.20 45.48 12.43
CA GLU A 639 26.13 44.51 11.85
C GLU A 639 25.37 43.33 11.21
N TYR A 640 24.39 42.75 11.92
CA TYR A 640 23.56 41.66 11.42
C TYR A 640 22.62 42.09 10.28
N THR A 641 22.11 43.33 10.32
CA THR A 641 21.27 43.90 9.25
C THR A 641 21.98 43.83 7.90
N THR A 642 23.27 44.18 7.88
CA THR A 642 24.10 44.12 6.68
C THR A 642 24.48 42.67 6.36
N GLN A 643 25.00 41.90 7.34
CA GLN A 643 25.48 40.53 7.13
C GLN A 643 24.39 39.58 6.60
N LEU A 644 23.15 39.73 7.07
CA LEU A 644 22.02 38.89 6.69
C LEU A 644 21.23 39.42 5.49
N ASN A 645 21.64 40.55 4.90
CA ASN A 645 20.96 41.24 3.79
C ASN A 645 19.49 41.56 4.11
N LEU A 646 19.20 42.06 5.32
CA LEU A 646 17.81 42.23 5.78
C LEU A 646 17.02 43.26 4.96
N HIS A 647 17.68 44.29 4.41
CA HIS A 647 17.04 45.24 3.50
C HIS A 647 16.44 44.57 2.25
N GLN A 648 17.20 43.66 1.61
CA GLN A 648 16.71 42.93 0.44
C GLN A 648 15.60 41.95 0.82
N ARG A 649 15.74 41.23 1.94
CA ARG A 649 14.69 40.31 2.42
C ARG A 649 13.39 41.06 2.71
N LYS A 650 13.48 42.25 3.32
CA LYS A 650 12.34 43.13 3.56
C LYS A 650 11.68 43.57 2.24
N ALA A 651 12.48 43.97 1.25
CA ALA A 651 11.95 44.35 -0.06
C ALA A 651 11.21 43.19 -0.75
N ASN A 652 11.76 41.97 -0.66
CA ASN A 652 11.10 40.77 -1.20
C ASN A 652 9.78 40.47 -0.48
N LEU A 653 9.76 40.54 0.86
CA LEU A 653 8.54 40.34 1.66
C LEU A 653 7.47 41.39 1.35
N ALA A 654 7.85 42.65 1.11
CA ALA A 654 6.91 43.69 0.72
C ALA A 654 6.30 43.41 -0.65
N ALA A 655 7.09 42.97 -1.63
CA ALA A 655 6.58 42.56 -2.93
C ALA A 655 5.66 41.33 -2.85
N GLU A 656 6.00 40.36 -1.99
CA GLU A 656 5.16 39.19 -1.72
C GLU A 656 3.82 39.58 -1.08
N LEU A 657 3.83 40.51 -0.11
CA LEU A 657 2.61 41.03 0.50
C LEU A 657 1.66 41.68 -0.52
N GLU A 658 2.19 42.48 -1.45
CA GLU A 658 1.39 43.07 -2.52
C GLU A 658 0.79 42.00 -3.44
N HIS A 659 1.53 40.94 -3.76
CA HIS A 659 0.99 39.82 -4.51
C HIS A 659 -0.12 39.09 -3.74
N VAL A 660 0.11 38.75 -2.48
CA VAL A 660 -0.87 38.03 -1.64
C VAL A 660 -2.15 38.85 -1.46
N LYS A 661 -2.08 40.18 -1.39
CA LYS A 661 -3.26 41.08 -1.35
C LYS A 661 -4.08 41.12 -2.64
N SER A 662 -3.54 40.62 -3.76
CA SER A 662 -4.20 40.70 -5.07
C SER A 662 -5.17 39.55 -5.33
N ASP A 663 -6.13 39.78 -6.24
CA ASP A 663 -7.07 38.74 -6.70
C ASP A 663 -6.36 37.57 -7.40
N ASN A 664 -5.21 37.82 -8.03
CA ASN A 664 -4.39 36.78 -8.66
C ASN A 664 -3.94 35.72 -7.64
N TYR A 665 -3.77 36.09 -6.37
CA TYR A 665 -3.42 35.13 -5.32
C TYR A 665 -4.60 34.21 -4.99
N LEU A 666 -5.84 34.72 -5.00
CA LEU A 666 -7.03 33.90 -4.81
C LEU A 666 -7.22 32.91 -5.97
N GLU A 667 -6.99 33.36 -7.21
CA GLU A 667 -6.99 32.47 -8.38
C GLU A 667 -5.91 31.39 -8.31
N PHE A 668 -4.74 31.72 -7.73
CA PHE A 668 -3.66 30.78 -7.47
C PHE A 668 -4.05 29.73 -6.42
N LEU A 669 -4.78 30.12 -5.38
CA LEU A 669 -5.25 29.24 -4.31
C LEU A 669 -6.39 28.30 -4.73
N GLU A 670 -7.13 28.61 -5.81
CA GLU A 670 -8.21 27.74 -6.29
C GLU A 670 -7.69 26.34 -6.67
N GLY A 671 -8.27 25.31 -6.06
CA GLY A 671 -7.82 23.92 -6.15
C GLY A 671 -6.88 23.48 -5.02
N THR A 672 -6.56 24.37 -4.07
CA THR A 672 -5.93 24.03 -2.77
C THR A 672 -7.01 23.85 -1.69
N ILE A 673 -6.63 23.39 -0.48
CA ILE A 673 -7.56 23.22 0.64
C ILE A 673 -7.92 24.53 1.39
N GLY A 674 -7.34 25.68 0.99
CA GLY A 674 -7.49 26.94 1.71
C GLY A 674 -7.03 26.85 3.17
N ALA A 675 -7.68 27.60 4.06
CA ALA A 675 -7.50 27.51 5.50
C ALA A 675 -8.83 27.23 6.19
N ASP A 676 -8.83 26.23 7.07
CA ASP A 676 -10.00 25.95 7.89
C ASP A 676 -10.16 26.94 9.03
N LEU A 677 -11.40 27.18 9.46
CA LEU A 677 -11.67 27.88 10.71
C LEU A 677 -11.48 26.88 11.86
N LEU A 678 -10.59 27.21 12.79
CA LEU A 678 -10.39 26.35 13.96
C LEU A 678 -11.62 26.41 14.87
N PHE A 679 -12.21 25.25 15.14
CA PHE A 679 -13.24 25.15 16.16
C PHE A 679 -12.63 25.37 17.54
N THR A 680 -13.10 26.41 18.24
CA THR A 680 -12.82 26.63 19.65
C THR A 680 -14.13 26.58 20.41
N LYS A 681 -14.21 25.70 21.42
CA LYS A 681 -15.37 25.64 22.31
C LYS A 681 -15.49 26.98 23.03
N ALA A 682 -16.65 27.62 22.89
CA ALA A 682 -16.97 28.89 23.55
C ALA A 682 -17.02 28.73 25.08
#